data_AF-A0A3D4Y3M9-F1
#
_entry.id   AF-A0A3D4Y3M9-F1
#
_cell.length_a   1.000
_cell.length_b   1.000
_cell.length_c   1.000
_cell.angle_alpha   90.00
_cell.angle_beta   90.00
_cell.angle_gamma   90.00
#
_symmetry.space_group_name_H-M   'P 1'
#
loop_
_entity.id
_entity.type
_entity.pdbx_description
1 polymer ?
#
loop_
_entity_poly.entity_id
_entity_poly.type
_entity_poly.pdbx_seq_one_letter_code
_entity_poly.pdbx_strand_id
1 'polypeptide(L)'
;MEIMKRRVLAAFLAMMLTCGVAFPGNAVHAAEVMETTVESAAAAEETAEQTTDAAVETTPEESTEQPETTETTETTEATEAEEPEATETAESKPAAEMSAAEDVAAVKVTENMKYAASGKCGDNLTWSYNNGVLTISGSGAMYDYPVYDTPGSPQCMPWYAYKTSITTVNIAEGVTSIGACAFWGCSSLASVTTPSTISTIGFGAFTDCTRLQQATIKSGFVGESAFIRCTALNTVTVGSGVTGFGISAFENCTGLTGVYISDLAAWCRIDFGGYLANPLQFAKHLYLNGSEVTNLQIPDGVTVISDYAFEYGKSITSVTIPSSVTTIGDYAFYLCDGIRTVNLPAGGLTRIGASAFDSCSGITSIAIPNSVSYIGTFAFAWAPIESANIYQGVIESHAFEGCGCISNVTIGSGVTYIGDNAFNRCAGLRTVQYGGSRAQWRALEIGANNEALTGASVTCSGSGSASTDGVDRTKIHVGGTVKYGSYEQDNNTSNGAETIEWTVLDIQGDKALVISKKVLDFQRYYPNLQTTVTWANSSIRTWLNDSFYNAAFSDGQKSGIYTTSVSGESNTVFGTSGGSATSDKIFLLSASEAANYLNTDGKRMANCTEYALSRNGDPALRNTTTQSSYWWLRTPGIYTYDAMYVHYTGSLRYDGMAVANVIGGVRPAMWVNKNVVEVVPESNRVITEDPIEQFVTRLYQVCLNREPDDAGLNDWVNRLSSGQASGVEVSYGFVFSQEFQNYNYCNTDYVKQLYRAFMGREYDQGGLDDWVGRLETGTTREEVFNGFSQSEEFNNLCTQYGITRGDGIAVPQYGTVPRGACTVCGATDGVTAFVTRLYNICLDRNPDTDGLNDWTNGLWDHTKSGGSVAQGFIFSQEFKNKNLNDNDYVEYLYRAFFDRSADAGGKADWVSRMQTQGYSREDVFNGFVGSEEFNNLCKKYGITRD
;
A
#
# COMPACT_ATOMS: atom_id res chain seq x y z
N MET A 1 -12.82 -23.65 -18.59
CA MET A 1 -11.87 -23.89 -17.49
C MET A 1 -10.99 -25.13 -17.74
N GLU A 2 -11.54 -26.34 -17.91
CA GLU A 2 -10.72 -27.56 -17.97
C GLU A 2 -9.74 -27.65 -19.16
N ILE A 3 -10.14 -27.18 -20.34
CA ILE A 3 -9.26 -27.05 -21.53
C ILE A 3 -8.03 -26.15 -21.24
N MET A 4 -8.18 -25.16 -20.36
CA MET A 4 -7.09 -24.27 -19.95
C MET A 4 -6.09 -25.01 -19.05
N LYS A 5 -6.57 -25.79 -18.06
CA LYS A 5 -5.71 -26.67 -17.24
C LYS A 5 -4.92 -27.67 -18.11
N ARG A 6 -5.55 -28.27 -19.13
CA ARG A 6 -4.88 -29.18 -20.07
C ARG A 6 -3.81 -28.48 -20.92
N ARG A 7 -4.05 -27.24 -21.38
CA ARG A 7 -3.06 -26.44 -22.11
C ARG A 7 -1.85 -26.02 -21.25
N VAL A 8 -2.09 -25.61 -20.00
CA VAL A 8 -1.00 -25.29 -19.05
C VAL A 8 -0.13 -26.53 -18.78
N LEU A 9 -0.75 -27.69 -18.52
CA LEU A 9 -0.01 -28.93 -18.27
C LEU A 9 0.79 -29.40 -19.49
N ALA A 10 0.24 -29.25 -20.70
CA ALA A 10 0.95 -29.56 -21.95
C ALA A 10 2.15 -28.63 -22.20
N ALA A 11 2.02 -27.33 -21.91
CA ALA A 11 3.13 -26.38 -21.99
C ALA A 11 4.23 -26.72 -20.98
N PHE A 12 3.86 -27.09 -19.75
CA PHE A 12 4.79 -27.49 -18.68
C PHE A 12 5.58 -28.76 -19.06
N LEU A 13 4.93 -29.75 -19.67
CA LEU A 13 5.57 -30.96 -20.18
C LEU A 13 6.49 -30.70 -21.40
N ALA A 14 6.08 -29.80 -22.31
CA ALA A 14 6.93 -29.40 -23.44
C ALA A 14 8.20 -28.67 -22.97
N MET A 15 8.09 -27.83 -21.93
CA MET A 15 9.21 -27.11 -21.31
C MET A 15 10.19 -28.04 -20.58
N MET A 16 9.71 -29.14 -20.00
CA MET A 16 10.56 -30.19 -19.43
C MET A 16 11.36 -30.93 -20.50
N LEU A 17 10.73 -31.27 -21.63
CA LEU A 17 11.35 -32.04 -22.73
C LEU A 17 12.46 -31.27 -23.46
N THR A 18 12.39 -29.94 -23.53
CA THR A 18 13.45 -29.11 -24.11
C THR A 18 14.66 -28.91 -23.17
N CYS A 19 14.56 -29.28 -21.90
CA CYS A 19 15.63 -29.11 -20.89
C CYS A 19 16.45 -30.39 -20.60
N GLY A 20 16.21 -31.49 -21.31
CA GLY A 20 17.10 -32.67 -21.31
C GLY A 20 17.15 -33.49 -20.01
N VAL A 21 16.16 -33.35 -19.11
CA VAL A 21 16.16 -34.03 -17.81
C VAL A 21 15.66 -35.49 -17.92
N ALA A 22 16.50 -36.45 -17.54
CA ALA A 22 16.11 -37.86 -17.44
C ALA A 22 15.53 -38.19 -16.05
N PHE A 23 14.38 -38.86 -16.00
CA PHE A 23 13.74 -39.30 -14.75
C PHE A 23 14.15 -40.72 -14.35
N PRO A 24 14.35 -41.01 -13.05
CA PRO A 24 14.53 -42.38 -12.56
C PRO A 24 13.23 -43.18 -12.68
N GLY A 25 13.33 -44.43 -13.12
CA GLY A 25 12.17 -45.27 -13.45
C GLY A 25 11.41 -45.79 -12.23
N ASN A 26 10.32 -45.11 -11.84
CA ASN A 26 9.19 -45.69 -11.10
C ASN A 26 7.94 -44.77 -11.14
N ALA A 27 7.44 -44.47 -12.35
CA ALA A 27 6.25 -43.63 -12.56
C ALA A 27 5.41 -44.02 -13.80
N VAL A 28 5.19 -45.32 -14.02
CA VAL A 28 4.42 -45.82 -15.18
C VAL A 28 3.32 -46.79 -14.72
N HIS A 29 2.20 -46.27 -14.19
CA HIS A 29 0.94 -47.03 -13.99
C HIS A 29 -0.25 -46.09 -13.65
N ALA A 30 -0.65 -45.24 -14.61
CA ALA A 30 -1.91 -44.44 -14.54
C ALA A 30 -2.33 -43.89 -15.94
N ALA A 31 -2.10 -44.64 -17.02
CA ALA A 31 -2.28 -44.15 -18.40
C ALA A 31 -2.86 -45.19 -19.38
N GLU A 32 -3.54 -46.23 -18.86
CA GLU A 32 -4.36 -47.15 -19.65
C GLU A 32 -5.82 -47.07 -19.16
N VAL A 33 -6.76 -47.46 -20.02
CA VAL A 33 -8.23 -47.40 -19.80
C VAL A 33 -8.83 -45.98 -19.84
N MET A 34 -8.91 -45.39 -21.04
CA MET A 34 -10.19 -45.07 -21.69
C MET A 34 -10.00 -44.44 -23.09
N GLU A 35 -10.09 -45.27 -24.13
CA GLU A 35 -10.61 -44.83 -25.42
C GLU A 35 -12.14 -44.92 -25.41
N THR A 36 -12.84 -43.98 -26.06
CA THR A 36 -13.81 -44.26 -27.15
C THR A 36 -14.53 -42.98 -27.60
N THR A 37 -14.80 -42.88 -28.91
CA THR A 37 -15.53 -41.79 -29.62
C THR A 37 -14.81 -40.43 -29.66
N VAL A 38 -14.80 -39.66 -30.75
CA VAL A 38 -15.51 -39.76 -32.06
C VAL A 38 -14.48 -39.71 -33.20
N GLU A 39 -14.77 -40.37 -34.32
CA GLU A 39 -13.92 -40.45 -35.52
C GLU A 39 -14.02 -39.24 -36.48
N SER A 40 -13.13 -39.24 -37.49
CA SER A 40 -13.20 -38.50 -38.77
C SER A 40 -12.88 -36.99 -38.74
N ALA A 41 -12.07 -36.45 -39.67
CA ALA A 41 -11.19 -37.10 -40.64
C ALA A 41 -9.97 -36.20 -40.97
N ALA A 42 -8.83 -36.84 -41.24
CA ALA A 42 -7.67 -36.24 -41.88
C ALA A 42 -7.29 -37.08 -43.11
N ALA A 43 -6.62 -36.48 -44.08
CA ALA A 43 -6.13 -37.15 -45.29
C ALA A 43 -4.85 -36.45 -45.79
N ALA A 44 -4.06 -37.19 -46.57
CA ALA A 44 -2.76 -36.80 -47.15
C ALA A 44 -1.57 -36.73 -46.15
N GLU A 45 -0.94 -37.90 -46.02
CA GLU A 45 0.49 -38.16 -46.29
C GLU A 45 1.12 -37.22 -47.36
N GLU A 46 2.43 -37.07 -47.56
CA GLU A 46 3.63 -37.93 -47.35
C GLU A 46 4.83 -36.96 -47.04
N THR A 47 6.12 -37.27 -46.78
CA THR A 47 6.96 -38.49 -46.84
C THR A 47 7.97 -38.47 -45.65
N ALA A 48 9.04 -39.26 -45.68
CA ALA A 48 10.15 -39.28 -44.72
C ALA A 48 11.53 -39.38 -45.42
N GLU A 49 12.58 -39.67 -44.65
CA GLU A 49 13.97 -40.04 -45.06
C GLU A 49 14.94 -38.89 -45.42
N GLN A 50 16.27 -38.97 -45.21
CA GLN A 50 17.14 -39.79 -44.32
C GLN A 50 18.58 -39.21 -44.38
N THR A 51 19.27 -39.01 -43.23
CA THR A 51 20.76 -39.14 -43.01
C THR A 51 21.75 -38.35 -43.94
N THR A 52 23.08 -38.28 -43.80
CA THR A 52 24.13 -38.77 -42.84
C THR A 52 25.20 -37.68 -42.54
N ASP A 53 25.73 -37.70 -41.32
CA ASP A 53 27.11 -37.41 -40.81
C ASP A 53 28.26 -36.66 -41.56
N ALA A 54 29.10 -36.02 -40.70
CA ALA A 54 30.58 -35.93 -40.72
C ALA A 54 31.40 -34.98 -41.66
N ALA A 55 31.55 -33.72 -41.22
CA ALA A 55 32.81 -33.14 -40.63
C ALA A 55 34.16 -32.94 -41.40
N VAL A 56 34.96 -32.01 -40.82
CA VAL A 56 36.44 -31.75 -40.89
C VAL A 56 36.98 -30.63 -41.82
N GLU A 57 37.37 -29.53 -41.16
CA GLU A 57 38.51 -28.60 -41.35
C GLU A 57 39.12 -28.27 -42.73
N THR A 58 39.27 -26.97 -43.04
CA THR A 58 40.60 -26.29 -43.03
C THR A 58 40.51 -24.75 -43.16
N THR A 59 41.51 -24.05 -42.62
CA THR A 59 41.81 -22.59 -42.72
C THR A 59 43.26 -22.45 -43.28
N PRO A 60 43.91 -21.26 -43.52
CA PRO A 60 43.61 -19.88 -43.06
C PRO A 60 43.88 -18.74 -44.10
N GLU A 61 43.95 -17.48 -43.61
CA GLU A 61 44.57 -16.27 -44.22
C GLU A 61 43.95 -15.76 -45.56
N GLU A 62 43.84 -14.47 -45.92
CA GLU A 62 43.97 -13.13 -45.30
C GLU A 62 43.16 -12.13 -46.21
N SER A 63 42.96 -10.81 -46.04
CA SER A 63 43.44 -9.73 -45.14
C SER A 63 42.46 -8.50 -45.17
N THR A 64 42.97 -7.32 -44.76
CA THR A 64 42.57 -5.88 -45.00
C THR A 64 41.59 -5.52 -46.14
N GLU A 65 40.81 -4.43 -46.13
CA GLU A 65 40.96 -3.11 -45.45
C GLU A 65 39.62 -2.31 -45.33
N GLN A 66 39.64 -1.16 -44.62
CA GLN A 66 38.61 -0.09 -44.55
C GLN A 66 39.26 1.25 -45.01
N PRO A 67 38.58 2.43 -45.17
CA PRO A 67 37.15 2.79 -45.04
C PRO A 67 36.55 3.36 -46.38
N GLU A 68 35.95 4.56 -46.64
CA GLU A 68 35.60 5.80 -45.89
C GLU A 68 34.53 6.69 -46.62
N THR A 69 33.55 7.23 -45.87
CA THR A 69 32.83 8.55 -45.93
C THR A 69 32.26 9.25 -47.21
N THR A 70 31.01 9.77 -47.07
CA THR A 70 30.45 11.09 -47.53
C THR A 70 30.32 11.40 -49.06
N GLU A 71 29.59 12.40 -49.59
CA GLU A 71 28.87 13.60 -49.08
C GLU A 71 27.75 14.11 -50.06
N THR A 72 27.12 15.28 -49.79
CA THR A 72 26.23 16.16 -50.64
C THR A 72 24.80 15.67 -50.96
N THR A 73 23.69 16.42 -50.77
CA THR A 73 23.20 17.77 -51.20
C THR A 73 22.82 17.85 -52.70
N GLU A 74 21.82 18.62 -53.17
CA GLU A 74 21.28 19.92 -52.70
C GLU A 74 19.78 20.18 -53.06
N THR A 75 19.28 21.38 -52.76
CA THR A 75 17.91 21.95 -52.77
C THR A 75 17.17 22.10 -54.11
N THR A 76 15.84 22.34 -54.07
CA THR A 76 15.23 23.63 -54.53
C THR A 76 13.82 23.91 -53.94
N GLU A 77 13.55 25.19 -53.70
CA GLU A 77 12.26 25.86 -53.41
C GLU A 77 11.39 26.01 -54.68
N ALA A 78 10.24 26.72 -54.75
CA ALA A 78 9.00 26.84 -53.96
C ALA A 78 8.12 27.93 -54.64
N THR A 79 6.78 27.88 -54.57
CA THR A 79 5.88 29.06 -54.76
C THR A 79 4.42 28.75 -54.38
N GLU A 80 3.69 29.78 -53.96
CA GLU A 80 2.24 29.79 -53.69
C GLU A 80 1.41 30.05 -54.98
N ALA A 81 0.10 29.76 -54.98
CA ALA A 81 -0.97 30.77 -55.13
C ALA A 81 -2.38 30.19 -55.47
N GLU A 82 -3.38 30.75 -54.77
CA GLU A 82 -4.77 31.07 -55.17
C GLU A 82 -5.78 30.00 -55.69
N GLU A 83 -6.95 30.03 -55.03
CA GLU A 83 -8.28 29.52 -55.44
C GLU A 83 -8.92 30.47 -56.49
N PRO A 84 -9.95 30.09 -57.29
CA PRO A 84 -11.33 30.19 -56.77
C PRO A 84 -12.44 29.29 -57.40
N GLU A 85 -13.54 29.19 -56.64
CA GLU A 85 -14.97 29.08 -57.00
C GLU A 85 -15.48 28.32 -58.25
N ALA A 86 -16.15 27.19 -57.97
CA ALA A 86 -17.57 26.85 -58.28
C ALA A 86 -18.22 27.12 -59.67
N THR A 87 -18.96 26.11 -60.17
CA THR A 87 -20.33 26.28 -60.72
C THR A 87 -21.11 24.95 -60.83
N GLU A 88 -22.44 25.02 -60.78
CA GLU A 88 -23.37 23.88 -60.93
C GLU A 88 -23.78 23.64 -62.40
N THR A 89 -24.27 22.44 -62.78
CA THR A 89 -25.72 22.23 -63.12
C THR A 89 -26.08 20.86 -63.72
N ALA A 90 -27.25 20.34 -63.29
CA ALA A 90 -28.31 19.62 -64.02
C ALA A 90 -28.02 18.42 -64.98
N GLU A 91 -28.42 17.24 -64.50
CA GLU A 91 -29.36 16.26 -65.13
C GLU A 91 -29.36 15.96 -66.65
N SER A 92 -29.35 14.65 -66.98
CA SER A 92 -30.46 14.04 -67.74
C SER A 92 -30.48 12.50 -67.65
N LYS A 93 -31.67 11.91 -67.79
CA LYS A 93 -31.96 10.46 -67.92
C LYS A 93 -33.15 10.33 -68.89
N PRO A 94 -33.33 9.22 -69.63
CA PRO A 94 -34.32 8.23 -69.16
C PRO A 94 -34.12 6.76 -69.62
N ALA A 95 -34.87 5.85 -68.98
CA ALA A 95 -35.49 4.62 -69.51
C ALA A 95 -34.64 3.41 -70.01
N ALA A 96 -35.09 2.15 -69.89
CA ALA A 96 -36.11 1.54 -69.02
C ALA A 96 -36.04 -0.02 -69.04
N GLU A 97 -36.83 -0.67 -68.17
CA GLU A 97 -37.32 -2.07 -68.19
C GLU A 97 -36.37 -3.24 -67.84
N MET A 98 -36.82 -4.38 -67.28
CA MET A 98 -38.03 -4.69 -66.47
C MET A 98 -37.95 -6.12 -65.89
N SER A 99 -38.19 -6.30 -64.59
CA SER A 99 -38.91 -7.45 -64.00
C SER A 99 -39.28 -7.14 -62.54
N ALA A 100 -40.24 -7.87 -61.95
CA ALA A 100 -40.80 -7.56 -60.63
C ALA A 100 -41.11 -8.83 -59.80
N ALA A 101 -41.08 -8.67 -58.48
CA ALA A 101 -41.70 -9.55 -57.49
C ALA A 101 -42.09 -8.70 -56.25
N GLU A 102 -43.17 -9.11 -55.58
CA GLU A 102 -43.89 -8.38 -54.52
C GLU A 102 -43.29 -8.60 -53.12
N ASP A 103 -43.70 -7.92 -52.03
CA ASP A 103 -44.11 -6.52 -51.79
C ASP A 103 -44.35 -6.37 -50.26
N VAL A 104 -43.58 -5.53 -49.56
CA VAL A 104 -44.00 -4.85 -48.32
C VAL A 104 -43.29 -3.49 -48.25
N ALA A 105 -44.05 -2.43 -47.96
CA ALA A 105 -43.56 -1.05 -48.03
C ALA A 105 -42.39 -0.74 -47.07
N ALA A 106 -41.27 -0.27 -47.64
CA ALA A 106 -40.17 0.31 -46.88
C ALA A 106 -40.50 1.76 -46.47
N VAL A 107 -40.65 2.02 -45.17
CA VAL A 107 -40.70 3.39 -44.64
C VAL A 107 -39.30 3.97 -44.63
N LYS A 108 -38.95 4.77 -45.65
CA LYS A 108 -37.74 5.61 -45.63
C LYS A 108 -37.92 6.73 -44.58
N VAL A 109 -37.38 6.52 -43.38
CA VAL A 109 -37.12 7.61 -42.43
C VAL A 109 -35.68 8.09 -42.66
N THR A 110 -35.53 9.11 -43.50
CA THR A 110 -34.27 9.86 -43.64
C THR A 110 -34.54 11.34 -43.46
N GLU A 111 -34.71 11.79 -42.21
CA GLU A 111 -34.28 13.13 -41.80
C GLU A 111 -34.08 13.24 -40.28
N ASN A 112 -32.83 13.38 -39.88
CA ASN A 112 -32.36 14.33 -38.86
C ASN A 112 -33.12 14.44 -37.52
N MET A 113 -33.05 13.40 -36.66
CA MET A 113 -32.85 13.71 -35.25
C MET A 113 -31.48 14.35 -35.09
N LYS A 114 -31.45 15.69 -35.06
CA LYS A 114 -30.24 16.47 -34.89
C LYS A 114 -29.80 16.38 -33.42
N TYR A 115 -28.99 15.35 -33.11
CA TYR A 115 -28.37 15.17 -31.80
C TYR A 115 -27.74 16.48 -31.32
N ALA A 116 -27.80 16.73 -30.01
CA ALA A 116 -27.25 17.95 -29.42
C ALA A 116 -25.75 18.02 -29.69
N ALA A 117 -25.30 19.02 -30.46
CA ALA A 117 -23.88 19.21 -30.76
C ALA A 117 -23.11 19.91 -29.63
N SER A 118 -23.76 20.18 -28.50
CA SER A 118 -23.17 20.85 -27.32
C SER A 118 -24.08 20.74 -26.10
N GLY A 119 -23.50 20.85 -24.90
CA GLY A 119 -24.25 20.87 -23.64
C GLY A 119 -23.36 21.08 -22.40
N LYS A 120 -23.85 20.72 -21.22
CA LYS A 120 -23.04 20.61 -19.99
C LYS A 120 -22.44 19.20 -19.83
N CYS A 121 -21.31 19.13 -19.15
CA CYS A 121 -20.67 17.88 -18.69
C CYS A 121 -20.03 18.00 -17.28
N GLY A 122 -20.35 19.08 -16.58
CA GLY A 122 -19.95 19.41 -15.21
C GLY A 122 -20.63 20.72 -14.81
N ASP A 123 -20.63 21.09 -13.53
CA ASP A 123 -21.37 22.28 -13.07
C ASP A 123 -20.94 23.57 -13.78
N ASN A 124 -19.62 23.69 -14.00
CA ASN A 124 -18.97 24.78 -14.73
C ASN A 124 -18.25 24.29 -16.01
N LEU A 125 -18.57 23.07 -16.47
CA LEU A 125 -18.03 22.51 -17.71
C LEU A 125 -19.11 22.37 -18.80
N THR A 126 -18.69 22.68 -20.02
CA THR A 126 -19.47 22.53 -21.25
C THR A 126 -18.72 21.68 -22.25
N TRP A 127 -19.45 21.08 -23.19
CA TRP A 127 -18.89 20.34 -24.30
C TRP A 127 -19.48 20.80 -25.62
N SER A 128 -18.75 20.57 -26.71
CA SER A 128 -19.22 20.73 -28.08
C SER A 128 -18.59 19.69 -29.01
N TYR A 129 -19.36 19.15 -29.95
CA TYR A 129 -18.90 18.21 -30.97
C TYR A 129 -19.02 18.81 -32.37
N ASN A 130 -17.96 18.73 -33.16
CA ASN A 130 -17.94 19.15 -34.56
C ASN A 130 -17.01 18.24 -35.38
N ASN A 131 -17.55 17.56 -36.40
CA ASN A 131 -16.80 16.76 -37.39
C ASN A 131 -15.68 15.87 -36.81
N GLY A 132 -16.01 15.04 -35.81
CA GLY A 132 -15.09 14.11 -35.14
C GLY A 132 -14.33 14.72 -33.94
N VAL A 133 -14.31 16.04 -33.80
CA VAL A 133 -13.67 16.73 -32.67
C VAL A 133 -14.68 16.95 -31.56
N LEU A 134 -14.46 16.33 -30.40
CA LEU A 134 -15.12 16.66 -29.14
C LEU A 134 -14.24 17.67 -28.38
N THR A 135 -14.82 18.77 -27.90
CA THR A 135 -14.10 19.77 -27.08
C THR A 135 -14.82 19.96 -25.75
N ILE A 136 -14.07 19.88 -24.65
CA ILE A 136 -14.51 20.13 -23.27
C ILE A 136 -13.94 21.48 -22.81
N SER A 137 -14.81 22.40 -22.39
CA SER A 137 -14.50 23.80 -22.12
C SER A 137 -15.10 24.26 -20.78
N GLY A 138 -14.31 24.96 -19.98
CA GLY A 138 -14.70 25.49 -18.66
C GLY A 138 -13.62 25.23 -17.62
N SER A 139 -14.00 25.25 -16.35
CA SER A 139 -13.10 24.91 -15.24
C SER A 139 -13.80 24.12 -14.14
N GLY A 140 -13.10 23.16 -13.51
CA GLY A 140 -13.63 22.28 -12.47
C GLY A 140 -13.86 20.85 -12.92
N ALA A 141 -14.65 20.09 -12.15
CA ALA A 141 -14.85 18.67 -12.33
C ALA A 141 -15.83 18.33 -13.48
N MET A 142 -15.56 17.22 -14.16
CA MET A 142 -16.51 16.54 -15.05
C MET A 142 -17.40 15.61 -14.23
N TYR A 143 -18.65 15.41 -14.66
CA TYR A 143 -19.54 14.41 -14.05
C TYR A 143 -19.06 12.98 -14.36
N ASP A 144 -19.27 12.07 -13.42
CA ASP A 144 -19.09 10.64 -13.61
C ASP A 144 -20.26 10.02 -14.38
N TYR A 145 -20.00 8.96 -15.15
CA TYR A 145 -20.99 8.27 -15.97
C TYR A 145 -21.04 6.76 -15.66
N PRO A 146 -22.23 6.13 -15.76
CA PRO A 146 -22.41 4.71 -15.43
C PRO A 146 -21.77 3.80 -16.48
N VAL A 147 -21.35 2.62 -16.03
CA VAL A 147 -20.63 1.58 -16.80
C VAL A 147 -21.45 1.00 -17.98
N TYR A 148 -22.77 1.18 -17.99
CA TYR A 148 -23.66 0.46 -18.91
C TYR A 148 -24.02 1.25 -20.18
N ASP A 149 -23.62 0.69 -21.32
CA ASP A 149 -23.85 1.15 -22.69
C ASP A 149 -25.37 1.20 -23.02
N THR A 150 -26.03 2.28 -22.62
CA THR A 150 -27.50 2.44 -22.66
C THR A 150 -27.90 3.64 -23.54
N PRO A 151 -28.05 3.46 -24.87
CA PRO A 151 -28.44 4.52 -25.79
C PRO A 151 -29.71 5.25 -25.33
N GLY A 152 -29.61 6.56 -25.12
CA GLY A 152 -30.75 7.40 -24.72
C GLY A 152 -31.03 7.49 -23.22
N SER A 153 -30.23 6.84 -22.35
CA SER A 153 -30.31 7.08 -20.91
C SER A 153 -29.90 8.53 -20.57
N PRO A 154 -30.67 9.28 -19.74
CA PRO A 154 -30.30 10.64 -19.32
C PRO A 154 -29.10 10.68 -18.35
N GLN A 155 -28.60 9.52 -17.92
CA GLN A 155 -27.36 9.38 -17.14
C GLN A 155 -26.14 9.06 -18.03
N CYS A 156 -26.33 8.84 -19.33
CA CYS A 156 -25.24 8.49 -20.25
C CYS A 156 -24.37 9.70 -20.60
N MET A 157 -23.12 9.46 -21.04
CA MET A 157 -22.21 10.52 -21.46
C MET A 157 -22.85 11.38 -22.58
N PRO A 158 -22.87 12.72 -22.49
CA PRO A 158 -23.69 13.55 -23.38
C PRO A 158 -23.39 13.40 -24.89
N TRP A 159 -22.16 13.04 -25.23
CA TRP A 159 -21.69 12.79 -26.60
C TRP A 159 -21.86 11.34 -27.08
N TYR A 160 -22.63 10.51 -26.38
CA TYR A 160 -22.81 9.08 -26.69
C TYR A 160 -23.13 8.79 -28.17
N ALA A 161 -24.01 9.57 -28.78
CA ALA A 161 -24.38 9.42 -30.21
C ALA A 161 -23.20 9.63 -31.19
N TYR A 162 -22.09 10.18 -30.72
CA TYR A 162 -20.86 10.41 -31.47
C TYR A 162 -19.71 9.48 -31.06
N LYS A 163 -19.89 8.60 -30.07
CA LYS A 163 -18.89 7.67 -29.49
C LYS A 163 -17.96 7.02 -30.54
N THR A 164 -18.52 6.42 -31.57
CA THR A 164 -17.78 5.73 -32.65
C THR A 164 -17.19 6.65 -33.73
N SER A 165 -17.52 7.94 -33.69
CA SER A 165 -17.13 8.98 -34.67
C SER A 165 -16.16 10.02 -34.10
N ILE A 166 -16.00 10.11 -32.77
CA ILE A 166 -15.00 10.97 -32.13
C ILE A 166 -13.60 10.46 -32.50
N THR A 167 -12.80 11.32 -33.14
CA THR A 167 -11.41 11.08 -33.52
C THR A 167 -10.42 11.85 -32.66
N THR A 168 -10.85 12.98 -32.08
CA THR A 168 -10.05 13.87 -31.25
C THR A 168 -10.86 14.35 -30.05
N VAL A 169 -10.26 14.34 -28.85
CA VAL A 169 -10.81 14.96 -27.64
C VAL A 169 -9.89 16.09 -27.18
N ASN A 170 -10.37 17.33 -27.26
CA ASN A 170 -9.72 18.51 -26.71
C ASN A 170 -10.26 18.77 -25.30
N ILE A 171 -9.38 18.90 -24.30
CA ILE A 171 -9.76 19.18 -22.91
C ILE A 171 -9.05 20.45 -22.46
N ALA A 172 -9.81 21.49 -22.10
CA ALA A 172 -9.26 22.80 -21.74
C ALA A 172 -8.47 22.77 -20.42
N GLU A 173 -7.36 23.53 -20.36
CA GLU A 173 -6.69 23.86 -19.11
C GLU A 173 -7.66 24.60 -18.18
N GLY A 174 -7.82 24.09 -16.96
CA GLY A 174 -8.88 24.48 -16.02
C GLY A 174 -9.82 23.34 -15.64
N VAL A 175 -9.96 22.30 -16.48
CA VAL A 175 -10.66 21.05 -16.11
C VAL A 175 -9.84 20.33 -15.03
N THR A 176 -10.47 19.95 -13.92
CA THR A 176 -9.78 19.35 -12.76
C THR A 176 -9.95 17.83 -12.66
N SER A 177 -11.00 17.26 -13.25
CA SER A 177 -11.16 15.81 -13.37
C SER A 177 -11.76 15.41 -14.71
N ILE A 178 -11.41 14.21 -15.15
CA ILE A 178 -12.17 13.46 -16.16
C ILE A 178 -13.01 12.45 -15.39
N GLY A 179 -14.33 12.43 -15.63
CA GLY A 179 -15.24 11.55 -14.91
C GLY A 179 -15.10 10.08 -15.30
N ALA A 180 -15.61 9.18 -14.45
CA ALA A 180 -15.70 7.76 -14.73
C ALA A 180 -16.45 7.50 -16.04
N CYS A 181 -15.98 6.53 -16.81
CA CYS A 181 -16.51 6.11 -18.12
C CYS A 181 -16.64 7.22 -19.20
N ALA A 182 -16.13 8.44 -18.99
CA ALA A 182 -16.45 9.61 -19.80
C ALA A 182 -16.14 9.51 -21.31
N PHE A 183 -15.17 8.68 -21.71
CA PHE A 183 -14.85 8.40 -23.10
C PHE A 183 -14.87 6.88 -23.40
N TRP A 184 -15.54 6.07 -22.57
CA TRP A 184 -15.61 4.61 -22.72
C TRP A 184 -16.06 4.23 -24.13
N GLY A 185 -15.21 3.47 -24.82
CA GLY A 185 -15.46 2.90 -26.13
C GLY A 185 -15.49 3.94 -27.24
N CYS A 186 -14.81 5.08 -27.08
CA CYS A 186 -14.57 6.02 -28.18
C CYS A 186 -13.59 5.41 -29.19
N SER A 187 -14.07 4.42 -29.94
CA SER A 187 -13.28 3.49 -30.76
C SER A 187 -12.73 4.07 -32.07
N SER A 188 -12.92 5.38 -32.30
CA SER A 188 -12.23 6.14 -33.35
C SER A 188 -11.22 7.18 -32.82
N LEU A 189 -11.13 7.36 -31.49
CA LEU A 189 -10.23 8.33 -30.87
C LEU A 189 -8.78 7.93 -31.14
N ALA A 190 -8.01 8.77 -31.83
CA ALA A 190 -6.63 8.45 -32.23
C ALA A 190 -5.59 8.85 -31.17
N SER A 191 -5.81 9.95 -30.45
CA SER A 191 -4.94 10.40 -29.36
C SER A 191 -5.70 11.21 -28.31
N VAL A 192 -5.16 11.27 -27.09
CA VAL A 192 -5.65 12.16 -26.04
C VAL A 192 -4.50 12.84 -25.31
N THR A 193 -4.70 14.10 -24.89
CA THR A 193 -3.80 14.83 -24.00
C THR A 193 -4.62 15.46 -22.88
N THR A 194 -4.27 15.17 -21.63
CA THR A 194 -4.91 15.79 -20.47
C THR A 194 -4.30 17.17 -20.16
N PRO A 195 -5.07 18.11 -19.59
CA PRO A 195 -4.52 19.38 -19.13
C PRO A 195 -3.73 19.21 -17.82
N SER A 196 -2.87 20.20 -17.52
CA SER A 196 -2.00 20.23 -16.32
C SER A 196 -2.77 20.48 -15.02
N THR A 197 -4.06 20.78 -15.13
CA THR A 197 -4.97 21.01 -14.01
C THR A 197 -5.68 19.73 -13.52
N ILE A 198 -5.48 18.58 -14.17
CA ILE A 198 -6.11 17.32 -13.75
C ILE A 198 -5.52 16.82 -12.43
N SER A 199 -6.39 16.60 -11.44
CA SER A 199 -6.09 15.81 -10.23
C SER A 199 -6.44 14.34 -10.40
N THR A 200 -7.42 14.01 -11.27
CA THR A 200 -7.97 12.65 -11.38
C THR A 200 -8.48 12.34 -12.79
N ILE A 201 -8.11 11.16 -13.31
CA ILE A 201 -8.83 10.49 -14.40
C ILE A 201 -9.68 9.39 -13.76
N GLY A 202 -11.00 9.41 -13.97
CA GLY A 202 -11.94 8.48 -13.33
C GLY A 202 -11.84 7.03 -13.78
N PHE A 203 -12.51 6.14 -13.05
CA PHE A 203 -12.63 4.72 -13.36
C PHE A 203 -13.03 4.49 -14.82
N GLY A 204 -12.28 3.65 -15.54
CA GLY A 204 -12.61 3.23 -16.90
C GLY A 204 -12.80 4.38 -17.92
N ALA A 205 -12.22 5.56 -17.68
CA ALA A 205 -12.51 6.76 -18.48
C ALA A 205 -12.25 6.62 -19.99
N PHE A 206 -11.27 5.80 -20.40
CA PHE A 206 -10.89 5.51 -21.80
C PHE A 206 -10.95 4.00 -22.12
N THR A 207 -11.65 3.20 -21.31
CA THR A 207 -11.89 1.77 -21.57
C THR A 207 -12.31 1.52 -23.03
N ASP A 208 -11.78 0.48 -23.68
CA ASP A 208 -12.15 0.10 -25.06
C ASP A 208 -11.97 1.20 -26.12
N CYS A 209 -11.11 2.20 -25.90
CA CYS A 209 -10.65 3.13 -26.95
C CYS A 209 -9.67 2.42 -27.92
N THR A 210 -10.16 1.43 -28.66
CA THR A 210 -9.39 0.47 -29.47
C THR A 210 -8.64 1.04 -30.69
N ARG A 211 -8.74 2.34 -30.95
CA ARG A 211 -7.90 3.08 -31.94
C ARG A 211 -6.99 4.14 -31.31
N LEU A 212 -6.98 4.29 -30.00
CA LEU A 212 -6.11 5.24 -29.30
C LEU A 212 -4.66 4.77 -29.46
N GLN A 213 -3.84 5.54 -30.17
CA GLN A 213 -2.43 5.25 -30.43
C GLN A 213 -1.48 5.92 -29.44
N GLN A 214 -1.90 7.06 -28.88
CA GLN A 214 -1.10 7.83 -27.92
C GLN A 214 -1.97 8.47 -26.84
N ALA A 215 -1.51 8.37 -25.59
CA ALA A 215 -2.07 9.11 -24.46
C ALA A 215 -0.98 9.96 -23.78
N THR A 216 -1.25 11.25 -23.56
CA THR A 216 -0.39 12.16 -22.79
C THR A 216 -1.10 12.55 -21.50
N ILE A 217 -0.57 12.10 -20.36
CA ILE A 217 -1.12 12.28 -19.03
C ILE A 217 -0.23 13.28 -18.29
N LYS A 218 -0.61 14.56 -18.22
CA LYS A 218 0.23 15.61 -17.61
C LYS A 218 0.31 15.51 -16.09
N SER A 219 -0.80 15.18 -15.43
CA SER A 219 -0.93 15.22 -13.98
C SER A 219 -2.08 14.35 -13.43
N GLY A 220 -2.06 14.13 -12.12
CA GLY A 220 -3.14 13.52 -11.35
C GLY A 220 -2.99 12.03 -11.10
N PHE A 221 -3.97 11.46 -10.40
CA PHE A 221 -4.14 10.02 -10.24
C PHE A 221 -4.92 9.44 -11.43
N VAL A 222 -4.45 8.33 -11.98
CA VAL A 222 -5.11 7.61 -13.07
C VAL A 222 -5.92 6.47 -12.48
N GLY A 223 -7.25 6.53 -12.62
CA GLY A 223 -8.17 5.59 -11.99
C GLY A 223 -8.00 4.14 -12.42
N GLU A 224 -8.59 3.25 -11.62
CA GLU A 224 -8.71 1.82 -11.95
C GLU A 224 -9.29 1.62 -13.36
N SER A 225 -8.71 0.67 -14.09
CA SER A 225 -9.10 0.30 -15.45
C SER A 225 -9.11 1.45 -16.47
N ALA A 226 -8.54 2.63 -16.18
CA ALA A 226 -8.76 3.86 -16.97
C ALA A 226 -8.47 3.74 -18.47
N PHE A 227 -7.51 2.91 -18.90
CA PHE A 227 -7.19 2.64 -20.32
C PHE A 227 -7.37 1.16 -20.71
N ILE A 228 -8.10 0.36 -19.93
CA ILE A 228 -8.23 -1.10 -20.16
C ILE A 228 -8.67 -1.42 -21.60
N ARG A 229 -7.98 -2.38 -22.24
CA ARG A 229 -8.19 -2.79 -23.64
C ARG A 229 -8.01 -1.68 -24.69
N CYS A 230 -7.22 -0.64 -24.43
CA CYS A 230 -6.69 0.25 -25.49
C CYS A 230 -5.64 -0.49 -26.35
N THR A 231 -6.06 -1.48 -27.13
CA THR A 231 -5.17 -2.43 -27.83
C THR A 231 -4.30 -1.82 -28.92
N ALA A 232 -4.63 -0.62 -29.42
CA ALA A 232 -3.80 0.13 -30.37
C ALA A 232 -2.81 1.11 -29.71
N LEU A 233 -2.82 1.25 -28.38
CA LEU A 233 -2.05 2.26 -27.66
C LEU A 233 -0.57 1.94 -27.72
N ASN A 234 0.17 2.63 -28.58
CA ASN A 234 1.60 2.38 -28.77
C ASN A 234 2.48 3.15 -27.78
N THR A 235 2.07 4.38 -27.43
CA THR A 235 2.87 5.25 -26.55
C THR A 235 2.04 5.93 -25.46
N VAL A 236 2.61 6.00 -24.26
CA VAL A 236 2.07 6.79 -23.15
C VAL A 236 3.13 7.78 -22.68
N THR A 237 2.79 9.07 -22.63
CA THR A 237 3.62 10.11 -22.02
C THR A 237 3.10 10.42 -20.63
N VAL A 238 3.96 10.31 -19.62
CA VAL A 238 3.63 10.53 -18.20
C VAL A 238 4.39 11.78 -17.71
N GLY A 239 3.62 12.79 -17.29
CA GLY A 239 4.13 14.05 -16.75
C GLY A 239 4.50 13.95 -15.27
N SER A 240 5.35 14.87 -14.82
CA SER A 240 5.87 14.92 -13.44
C SER A 240 4.81 15.19 -12.36
N GLY A 241 3.60 15.60 -12.74
CA GLY A 241 2.46 15.80 -11.84
C GLY A 241 1.59 14.56 -11.64
N VAL A 242 1.93 13.41 -12.25
CA VAL A 242 1.20 12.14 -12.08
C VAL A 242 1.57 11.52 -10.74
N THR A 243 0.57 11.17 -9.94
CA THR A 243 0.76 10.70 -8.55
C THR A 243 0.63 9.19 -8.41
N GLY A 244 -0.17 8.54 -9.25
CA GLY A 244 -0.39 7.10 -9.18
C GLY A 244 -1.30 6.55 -10.28
N PHE A 245 -1.35 5.22 -10.37
CA PHE A 245 -2.19 4.44 -11.28
C PHE A 245 -2.94 3.36 -10.48
N GLY A 246 -4.27 3.34 -10.60
CA GLY A 246 -5.12 2.32 -9.98
C GLY A 246 -5.02 0.95 -10.64
N ILE A 247 -5.62 -0.05 -9.99
CA ILE A 247 -5.63 -1.46 -10.42
C ILE A 247 -6.03 -1.57 -11.91
N SER A 248 -5.33 -2.42 -12.67
CA SER A 248 -5.60 -2.69 -14.09
C SER A 248 -5.65 -1.46 -15.02
N ALA A 249 -5.08 -0.30 -14.64
CA ALA A 249 -5.17 0.93 -15.43
C ALA A 249 -4.74 0.79 -16.91
N PHE A 250 -3.79 -0.10 -17.23
CA PHE A 250 -3.37 -0.43 -18.61
C PHE A 250 -3.57 -1.90 -18.99
N GLU A 251 -4.42 -2.65 -18.28
CA GLU A 251 -4.63 -4.07 -18.57
C GLU A 251 -5.06 -4.28 -20.04
N ASN A 252 -4.47 -5.28 -20.70
CA ASN A 252 -4.67 -5.58 -22.11
C ASN A 252 -4.35 -4.43 -23.10
N CYS A 253 -3.52 -3.45 -22.73
CA CYS A 253 -2.92 -2.48 -23.67
C CYS A 253 -1.77 -3.12 -24.47
N THR A 254 -2.07 -4.20 -25.20
CA THR A 254 -1.08 -5.07 -25.86
C THR A 254 -0.33 -4.43 -27.03
N GLY A 255 -0.73 -3.24 -27.47
CA GLY A 255 -0.04 -2.46 -28.51
C GLY A 255 1.12 -1.59 -28.00
N LEU A 256 1.33 -1.51 -26.68
CA LEU A 256 2.32 -0.61 -26.07
C LEU A 256 3.76 -1.00 -26.43
N THR A 257 4.55 -0.01 -26.83
CA THR A 257 5.97 -0.15 -27.20
C THR A 257 6.90 0.93 -26.62
N GLY A 258 6.36 1.96 -25.95
CA GLY A 258 7.18 2.95 -25.24
C GLY A 258 6.43 3.79 -24.21
N VAL A 259 7.02 3.93 -23.01
CA VAL A 259 6.61 4.94 -22.02
C VAL A 259 7.58 6.12 -22.07
N TYR A 260 7.06 7.34 -22.11
CA TYR A 260 7.83 8.58 -22.22
C TYR A 260 7.68 9.42 -20.95
N ILE A 261 8.81 9.82 -20.36
CA ILE A 261 8.88 10.65 -19.14
C ILE A 261 9.85 11.82 -19.35
N SER A 262 9.72 12.85 -18.51
CA SER A 262 10.64 13.99 -18.43
C SER A 262 11.31 14.14 -17.06
N ASP A 263 10.66 13.65 -16.00
CA ASP A 263 11.16 13.63 -14.62
C ASP A 263 11.22 12.19 -14.10
N LEU A 264 12.45 11.66 -13.98
CA LEU A 264 12.71 10.32 -13.45
C LEU A 264 12.52 10.26 -11.93
N ALA A 265 12.75 11.35 -11.20
CA ALA A 265 12.55 11.39 -9.76
C ALA A 265 11.05 11.38 -9.40
N ALA A 266 10.20 12.00 -10.23
CA ALA A 266 8.75 11.83 -10.15
C ALA A 266 8.33 10.38 -10.42
N TRP A 267 8.82 9.78 -11.51
CA TRP A 267 8.53 8.38 -11.86
C TRP A 267 8.85 7.40 -10.71
N CYS A 268 10.00 7.57 -10.05
CA CYS A 268 10.39 6.75 -8.88
C CYS A 268 9.45 6.83 -7.66
N ARG A 269 8.53 7.81 -7.61
CA ARG A 269 7.60 8.05 -6.49
C ARG A 269 6.13 7.79 -6.85
N ILE A 270 5.84 7.33 -8.07
CA ILE A 270 4.47 7.00 -8.49
C ILE A 270 3.95 5.81 -7.68
N ASP A 271 2.71 5.89 -7.23
CA ASP A 271 1.98 4.78 -6.61
C ASP A 271 1.36 3.89 -7.70
N PHE A 272 1.80 2.64 -7.82
CA PHE A 272 1.24 1.67 -8.78
C PHE A 272 0.43 0.62 -8.02
N GLY A 273 -0.89 0.61 -8.21
CA GLY A 273 -1.82 -0.35 -7.61
C GLY A 273 -1.73 -1.77 -8.17
N GLY A 274 -0.52 -2.28 -8.42
CA GLY A 274 -0.23 -3.60 -8.98
C GLY A 274 0.37 -3.57 -10.40
N TYR A 275 0.95 -4.70 -10.81
CA TYR A 275 1.64 -4.87 -12.09
C TYR A 275 0.85 -4.44 -13.34
N LEU A 276 -0.48 -4.61 -13.34
CA LEU A 276 -1.37 -4.20 -14.45
C LEU A 276 -1.65 -2.68 -14.51
N ALA A 277 -1.19 -1.92 -13.51
CA ALA A 277 -1.31 -0.47 -13.43
C ALA A 277 -0.13 0.27 -14.08
N ASN A 278 1.05 -0.37 -14.20
CA ASN A 278 2.23 0.26 -14.81
C ASN A 278 2.21 0.10 -16.34
N PRO A 279 2.20 1.18 -17.16
CA PRO A 279 2.26 1.04 -18.62
C PRO A 279 3.58 0.44 -19.11
N LEU A 280 4.67 0.50 -18.33
CA LEU A 280 5.95 -0.14 -18.67
C LEU A 280 5.84 -1.67 -18.71
N GLN A 281 4.93 -2.26 -17.93
CA GLN A 281 4.60 -3.68 -17.97
C GLN A 281 4.18 -4.14 -19.38
N PHE A 282 3.60 -3.27 -20.20
CA PHE A 282 3.28 -3.63 -21.59
C PHE A 282 4.31 -3.08 -22.57
N ALA A 283 4.76 -1.84 -22.36
CA ALA A 283 5.67 -1.15 -23.26
C ALA A 283 7.10 -1.72 -23.31
N LYS A 284 7.61 -2.27 -22.19
CA LYS A 284 8.99 -2.80 -21.98
C LYS A 284 10.16 -1.80 -22.18
N HIS A 285 9.94 -0.70 -22.90
CA HIS A 285 10.92 0.34 -23.19
C HIS A 285 10.52 1.67 -22.54
N LEU A 286 11.47 2.29 -21.82
CA LEU A 286 11.30 3.59 -21.15
C LEU A 286 12.13 4.67 -21.87
N TYR A 287 11.57 5.85 -22.07
CA TYR A 287 12.20 6.98 -22.74
C TYR A 287 12.24 8.20 -21.82
N LEU A 288 13.42 8.70 -21.48
CA LEU A 288 13.61 9.94 -20.70
C LEU A 288 13.99 11.08 -21.63
N ASN A 289 13.16 12.13 -21.66
CA ASN A 289 13.32 13.29 -22.55
C ASN A 289 13.53 12.89 -24.03
N GLY A 290 12.80 11.86 -24.48
CA GLY A 290 12.86 11.31 -25.85
C GLY A 290 14.01 10.34 -26.13
N SER A 291 14.92 10.11 -25.18
CA SER A 291 16.03 9.15 -25.32
C SER A 291 15.72 7.84 -24.58
N GLU A 292 15.96 6.69 -25.21
CA GLU A 292 15.72 5.38 -24.59
C GLU A 292 16.65 5.14 -23.38
N VAL A 293 16.07 4.73 -22.25
CA VAL A 293 16.77 4.51 -20.98
C VAL A 293 17.42 3.12 -20.99
N THR A 294 18.63 3.08 -21.52
CA THR A 294 19.53 1.90 -21.46
C THR A 294 20.45 1.92 -20.24
N ASN A 295 20.77 3.10 -19.72
CA ASN A 295 21.49 3.33 -18.47
C ASN A 295 20.61 4.17 -17.52
N LEU A 296 20.02 3.51 -16.53
CA LEU A 296 19.13 4.12 -15.54
C LEU A 296 19.95 4.74 -14.39
N GLN A 297 20.06 6.06 -14.39
CA GLN A 297 20.69 6.84 -13.34
C GLN A 297 19.61 7.47 -12.45
N ILE A 298 19.33 6.86 -11.29
CA ILE A 298 18.31 7.38 -10.35
C ILE A 298 18.82 8.72 -9.77
N PRO A 299 18.02 9.82 -9.80
CA PRO A 299 18.51 11.13 -9.36
C PRO A 299 18.76 11.23 -7.84
N ASP A 300 19.78 12.00 -7.45
CA ASP A 300 20.02 12.38 -6.06
C ASP A 300 18.78 13.03 -5.43
N GLY A 301 18.50 12.69 -4.18
CA GLY A 301 17.31 13.18 -3.45
C GLY A 301 16.07 12.30 -3.61
N VAL A 302 16.08 11.31 -4.51
CA VAL A 302 15.13 10.18 -4.44
C VAL A 302 15.48 9.35 -3.20
N THR A 303 14.48 9.13 -2.33
CA THR A 303 14.63 8.34 -1.08
C THR A 303 14.02 6.95 -1.17
N VAL A 304 12.99 6.79 -2.00
CA VAL A 304 12.28 5.54 -2.26
C VAL A 304 12.18 5.35 -3.77
N ILE A 305 12.41 4.14 -4.24
CA ILE A 305 11.93 3.67 -5.54
C ILE A 305 10.66 2.87 -5.26
N SER A 306 9.51 3.37 -5.69
CA SER A 306 8.20 2.73 -5.44
C SER A 306 8.10 1.31 -5.97
N ASP A 307 7.11 0.58 -5.45
CA ASP A 307 6.74 -0.75 -5.90
C ASP A 307 6.39 -0.74 -7.41
N TYR A 308 6.73 -1.82 -8.11
CA TYR A 308 6.55 -1.99 -9.57
C TYR A 308 7.21 -0.92 -10.48
N ALA A 309 7.97 0.05 -9.97
CA ALA A 309 8.32 1.26 -10.74
C ALA A 309 9.06 1.01 -12.08
N PHE A 310 9.94 0.02 -12.17
CA PHE A 310 10.67 -0.34 -13.39
C PHE A 310 10.38 -1.77 -13.87
N GLU A 311 9.28 -2.37 -13.41
CA GLU A 311 8.88 -3.75 -13.71
C GLU A 311 8.93 -4.08 -15.22
N TYR A 312 9.57 -5.20 -15.58
CA TYR A 312 9.83 -5.63 -16.96
C TYR A 312 10.46 -4.56 -17.89
N GLY A 313 11.25 -3.61 -17.36
CA GLY A 313 12.00 -2.63 -18.17
C GLY A 313 13.14 -3.25 -19.00
N LYS A 314 12.80 -3.95 -20.08
CA LYS A 314 13.72 -4.71 -20.96
C LYS A 314 14.80 -3.85 -21.63
N SER A 315 14.55 -2.56 -21.83
CA SER A 315 15.54 -1.62 -22.38
C SER A 315 16.71 -1.35 -21.42
N ILE A 316 16.50 -1.51 -20.12
CA ILE A 316 17.45 -1.08 -19.07
C ILE A 316 18.55 -2.13 -18.92
N THR A 317 19.79 -1.74 -19.24
CA THR A 317 20.98 -2.61 -19.19
C THR A 317 21.89 -2.34 -18.00
N SER A 318 21.81 -1.13 -17.43
CA SER A 318 22.54 -0.77 -16.21
C SER A 318 21.69 0.13 -15.32
N VAL A 319 21.83 -0.04 -14.01
CA VAL A 319 21.13 0.74 -12.98
C VAL A 319 22.14 1.30 -12.00
N THR A 320 22.00 2.58 -11.62
CA THR A 320 22.78 3.20 -10.55
C THR A 320 21.85 3.92 -9.59
N ILE A 321 21.98 3.58 -8.31
CA ILE A 321 21.11 4.03 -7.22
C ILE A 321 21.94 4.91 -6.25
N PRO A 322 21.57 6.18 -6.02
CA PRO A 322 22.35 7.12 -5.22
C PRO A 322 22.18 6.87 -3.72
N SER A 323 23.09 7.43 -2.92
CA SER A 323 23.11 7.26 -1.45
C SER A 323 21.94 7.91 -0.71
N SER A 324 21.05 8.64 -1.39
CA SER A 324 19.79 9.11 -0.81
C SER A 324 18.71 8.03 -0.72
N VAL A 325 18.79 6.96 -1.53
CA VAL A 325 17.77 5.90 -1.55
C VAL A 325 17.93 4.99 -0.35
N THR A 326 16.93 5.00 0.54
CA THR A 326 16.83 4.11 1.71
C THR A 326 16.06 2.84 1.41
N THR A 327 15.16 2.89 0.43
CA THR A 327 14.19 1.81 0.14
C THR A 327 14.10 1.53 -1.35
N ILE A 328 14.25 0.27 -1.74
CA ILE A 328 13.78 -0.26 -3.02
C ILE A 328 12.48 -1.03 -2.75
N GLY A 329 11.41 -0.66 -3.46
CA GLY A 329 10.08 -1.23 -3.33
C GLY A 329 9.95 -2.68 -3.79
N ASP A 330 8.78 -3.23 -3.56
CA ASP A 330 8.41 -4.59 -3.94
C ASP A 330 8.18 -4.63 -5.47
N TYR A 331 8.68 -5.69 -6.13
CA TYR A 331 8.70 -5.83 -7.60
C TYR A 331 9.39 -4.70 -8.39
N ALA A 332 10.11 -3.78 -7.74
CA ALA A 332 10.60 -2.53 -8.35
C ALA A 332 11.42 -2.69 -9.65
N PHE A 333 12.17 -3.79 -9.82
CA PHE A 333 12.88 -4.18 -11.04
C PHE A 333 12.54 -5.62 -11.48
N TYR A 334 11.40 -6.18 -11.07
CA TYR A 334 11.02 -7.57 -11.38
C TYR A 334 11.06 -7.87 -12.89
N LEU A 335 11.60 -9.03 -13.24
CA LEU A 335 11.78 -9.50 -14.63
C LEU A 335 12.55 -8.56 -15.57
N CYS A 336 13.44 -7.71 -15.03
CA CYS A 336 14.37 -6.89 -15.82
C CYS A 336 15.62 -7.68 -16.27
N ASP A 337 15.42 -8.78 -16.99
CA ASP A 337 16.47 -9.61 -17.62
C ASP A 337 17.35 -8.87 -18.66
N GLY A 338 17.01 -7.63 -19.04
CA GLY A 338 17.87 -6.71 -19.79
C GLY A 338 19.06 -6.18 -18.97
N ILE A 339 18.94 -6.11 -17.65
CA ILE A 339 19.96 -5.57 -16.75
C ILE A 339 21.21 -6.46 -16.76
N ARG A 340 22.38 -5.83 -16.77
CA ARG A 340 23.71 -6.46 -16.66
C ARG A 340 24.44 -6.01 -15.39
N THR A 341 24.25 -4.76 -14.97
CA THR A 341 24.98 -4.15 -13.84
C THR A 341 24.04 -3.35 -12.95
N VAL A 342 24.11 -3.56 -11.63
CA VAL A 342 23.36 -2.79 -10.62
C VAL A 342 24.34 -2.21 -9.60
N ASN A 343 24.52 -0.89 -9.63
CA ASN A 343 25.31 -0.16 -8.66
C ASN A 343 24.41 0.29 -7.51
N LEU A 344 24.35 -0.51 -6.44
CA LEU A 344 23.71 -0.14 -5.18
C LEU A 344 24.60 0.87 -4.41
N PRO A 345 24.03 1.79 -3.60
CA PRO A 345 24.82 2.76 -2.86
C PRO A 345 25.57 2.08 -1.71
N ALA A 346 26.81 2.50 -1.44
CA ALA A 346 27.68 1.89 -0.42
C ALA A 346 27.15 1.99 1.04
N GLY A 347 26.10 2.78 1.26
CA GLY A 347 25.37 2.92 2.52
C GLY A 347 24.06 3.70 2.31
N GLY A 348 23.21 3.75 3.32
CA GLY A 348 21.92 4.45 3.30
C GLY A 348 20.73 3.54 2.92
N LEU A 349 20.91 2.65 1.96
CA LEU A 349 19.93 1.62 1.60
C LEU A 349 19.74 0.62 2.76
N THR A 350 18.52 0.52 3.31
CA THR A 350 18.16 -0.36 4.43
C THR A 350 17.17 -1.46 4.06
N ARG A 351 16.20 -1.17 3.17
CA ARG A 351 15.19 -2.14 2.71
C ARG A 351 15.30 -2.43 1.21
N ILE A 352 15.28 -3.72 0.87
CA ILE A 352 15.04 -4.23 -0.49
C ILE A 352 13.77 -5.08 -0.46
N GLY A 353 12.79 -4.71 -1.28
CA GLY A 353 11.44 -5.26 -1.27
C GLY A 353 11.29 -6.69 -1.79
N ALA A 354 10.10 -7.26 -1.62
CA ALA A 354 9.76 -8.59 -2.14
C ALA A 354 9.84 -8.62 -3.68
N SER A 355 10.40 -9.69 -4.27
CA SER A 355 10.69 -9.83 -5.71
C SER A 355 11.39 -8.63 -6.39
N ALA A 356 12.05 -7.74 -5.63
CA ALA A 356 12.56 -6.45 -6.14
C ALA A 356 13.51 -6.58 -7.35
N PHE A 357 14.33 -7.64 -7.39
CA PHE A 357 15.20 -8.01 -8.52
C PHE A 357 14.97 -9.47 -8.97
N ASP A 358 13.81 -10.06 -8.63
CA ASP A 358 13.45 -11.42 -9.02
C ASP A 358 13.47 -11.56 -10.56
N SER A 359 14.07 -12.65 -11.00
CA SER A 359 14.20 -13.03 -12.41
C SER A 359 14.93 -11.99 -13.27
N CYS A 360 15.76 -11.13 -12.66
CA CYS A 360 16.81 -10.34 -13.31
C CYS A 360 17.99 -11.22 -13.76
N SER A 361 17.70 -12.27 -14.52
CA SER A 361 18.60 -13.37 -14.89
C SER A 361 19.82 -12.94 -15.71
N GLY A 362 19.80 -11.71 -16.25
CA GLY A 362 20.87 -11.14 -17.05
C GLY A 362 21.98 -10.42 -16.29
N ILE A 363 21.83 -10.19 -14.97
CA ILE A 363 22.86 -9.54 -14.15
C ILE A 363 24.20 -10.30 -14.28
N THR A 364 25.33 -9.62 -14.21
CA THR A 364 26.65 -10.31 -14.17
C THR A 364 27.23 -10.34 -12.75
N SER A 365 27.00 -9.28 -11.98
CA SER A 365 27.30 -9.19 -10.56
C SER A 365 26.48 -8.07 -9.92
N ILE A 366 26.18 -8.22 -8.63
CA ILE A 366 25.55 -7.21 -7.78
C ILE A 366 26.08 -7.38 -6.36
N ALA A 367 26.49 -6.27 -5.73
CA ALA A 367 27.03 -6.26 -4.38
C ALA A 367 26.02 -5.62 -3.42
N ILE A 368 25.47 -6.41 -2.50
CA ILE A 368 24.55 -5.91 -1.47
C ILE A 368 25.35 -5.10 -0.44
N PRO A 369 24.98 -3.83 -0.16
CA PRO A 369 25.74 -2.94 0.69
C PRO A 369 25.45 -3.18 2.18
N ASN A 370 26.44 -2.89 3.03
CA ASN A 370 26.46 -3.28 4.43
C ASN A 370 25.32 -2.70 5.30
N SER A 371 24.62 -1.66 4.83
CA SER A 371 23.50 -1.03 5.53
C SER A 371 22.16 -1.76 5.38
N VAL A 372 22.04 -2.71 4.46
CA VAL A 372 20.79 -3.47 4.23
C VAL A 372 20.48 -4.31 5.46
N SER A 373 19.29 -4.09 6.01
CA SER A 373 18.74 -4.76 7.20
C SER A 373 17.46 -5.55 6.92
N TYR A 374 16.92 -5.46 5.69
CA TYR A 374 15.75 -6.21 5.27
C TYR A 374 15.88 -6.59 3.79
N ILE A 375 15.73 -7.89 3.51
CA ILE A 375 15.67 -8.46 2.16
C ILE A 375 14.38 -9.26 2.05
N GLY A 376 13.43 -8.76 1.25
CA GLY A 376 12.08 -9.30 1.11
C GLY A 376 12.00 -10.68 0.46
N THR A 377 10.81 -11.28 0.54
CA THR A 377 10.51 -12.60 -0.05
C THR A 377 10.84 -12.60 -1.54
N PHE A 378 11.56 -13.61 -2.04
CA PHE A 378 12.04 -13.67 -3.43
C PHE A 378 12.90 -12.48 -3.92
N ALA A 379 13.35 -11.54 -3.07
CA ALA A 379 13.95 -10.25 -3.50
C ALA A 379 15.05 -10.34 -4.58
N PHE A 380 15.80 -11.44 -4.62
CA PHE A 380 16.84 -11.73 -5.61
C PHE A 380 16.68 -13.11 -6.26
N ALA A 381 15.47 -13.70 -6.23
CA ALA A 381 15.24 -15.03 -6.77
C ALA A 381 15.64 -15.10 -8.27
N TRP A 382 16.32 -16.18 -8.66
CA TRP A 382 16.85 -16.42 -10.01
C TRP A 382 17.80 -15.35 -10.56
N ALA A 383 18.27 -14.41 -9.72
CA ALA A 383 19.34 -13.50 -10.09
C ALA A 383 20.72 -14.18 -9.89
N PRO A 384 21.68 -14.04 -10.84
CA PRO A 384 23.02 -14.63 -10.75
C PRO A 384 23.94 -13.82 -9.82
N ILE A 385 23.59 -13.72 -8.53
CA ILE A 385 24.38 -13.01 -7.51
C ILE A 385 25.63 -13.81 -7.15
N GLU A 386 26.82 -13.19 -7.16
CA GLU A 386 28.08 -13.84 -6.80
C GLU A 386 28.34 -13.89 -5.28
N SER A 387 27.90 -12.85 -4.56
CA SER A 387 28.05 -12.71 -3.10
C SER A 387 26.95 -11.83 -2.49
N ALA A 388 26.56 -12.12 -1.24
CA ALA A 388 25.61 -11.31 -0.48
C ALA A 388 26.19 -10.98 0.91
N ASN A 389 26.06 -9.73 1.36
CA ASN A 389 26.55 -9.28 2.66
C ASN A 389 25.40 -8.68 3.47
N ILE A 390 24.91 -9.41 4.48
CA ILE A 390 23.79 -9.00 5.33
C ILE A 390 24.29 -8.97 6.77
N TYR A 391 24.46 -7.78 7.35
CA TYR A 391 25.08 -7.67 8.68
C TYR A 391 24.07 -7.71 9.83
N GLN A 392 22.80 -7.39 9.55
CA GLN A 392 21.75 -7.26 10.55
C GLN A 392 20.35 -7.50 9.99
N GLY A 393 19.38 -7.78 10.86
CA GLY A 393 17.95 -7.87 10.52
C GLY A 393 17.55 -9.18 9.86
N VAL A 394 16.71 -9.10 8.81
CA VAL A 394 15.92 -10.22 8.30
C VAL A 394 16.25 -10.55 6.84
N ILE A 395 16.41 -11.84 6.56
CA ILE A 395 16.40 -12.42 5.22
C ILE A 395 15.12 -13.27 5.11
N GLU A 396 14.16 -12.82 4.31
CA GLU A 396 12.87 -13.51 4.16
C GLU A 396 12.97 -14.83 3.38
N SER A 397 11.89 -15.59 3.39
CA SER A 397 11.75 -16.84 2.64
C SER A 397 12.00 -16.65 1.14
N HIS A 398 12.66 -17.62 0.50
CA HIS A 398 13.05 -17.61 -0.91
C HIS A 398 13.92 -16.41 -1.38
N ALA A 399 14.42 -15.53 -0.50
CA ALA A 399 15.10 -14.28 -0.86
C ALA A 399 16.23 -14.42 -1.92
N PHE A 400 16.98 -15.53 -1.90
CA PHE A 400 18.02 -15.88 -2.86
C PHE A 400 17.75 -17.25 -3.56
N GLU A 401 16.50 -17.72 -3.66
CA GLU A 401 16.24 -19.00 -4.35
C GLU A 401 16.78 -18.96 -5.78
N GLY A 402 17.52 -19.99 -6.19
CA GLY A 402 18.02 -20.08 -7.57
C GLY A 402 19.23 -19.18 -7.87
N CYS A 403 19.81 -18.49 -6.88
CA CYS A 403 21.08 -17.77 -6.98
C CYS A 403 22.27 -18.73 -7.20
N GLY A 404 22.32 -19.44 -8.33
CA GLY A 404 23.28 -20.50 -8.60
C GLY A 404 24.74 -20.05 -8.59
N CYS A 405 25.00 -18.76 -8.86
CA CYS A 405 26.32 -18.14 -8.85
C CYS A 405 26.86 -17.81 -7.45
N ILE A 406 26.03 -17.85 -6.40
CA ILE A 406 26.43 -17.35 -5.09
C ILE A 406 27.47 -18.29 -4.48
N SER A 407 28.68 -17.79 -4.24
CA SER A 407 29.83 -18.62 -3.84
C SER A 407 30.20 -18.43 -2.36
N ASN A 408 29.93 -17.23 -1.86
CA ASN A 408 30.23 -16.77 -0.51
C ASN A 408 29.12 -15.84 -0.01
N VAL A 409 28.80 -15.92 1.29
CA VAL A 409 27.83 -15.03 1.95
C VAL A 409 28.41 -14.54 3.26
N THR A 410 28.32 -13.23 3.53
CA THR A 410 28.62 -12.66 4.84
C THR A 410 27.32 -12.46 5.62
N ILE A 411 27.22 -13.06 6.80
CA ILE A 411 26.05 -12.98 7.69
C ILE A 411 26.53 -12.41 9.02
N GLY A 412 26.12 -11.19 9.37
CA GLY A 412 26.51 -10.56 10.62
C GLY A 412 25.80 -11.16 11.84
N SER A 413 26.33 -10.88 13.03
CA SER A 413 25.72 -11.33 14.29
C SER A 413 24.42 -10.62 14.65
N GLY A 414 24.01 -9.60 13.90
CA GLY A 414 22.73 -8.92 14.06
C GLY A 414 21.62 -9.48 13.17
N VAL A 415 21.91 -10.47 12.31
CA VAL A 415 20.87 -11.17 11.53
C VAL A 415 20.10 -12.06 12.50
N THR A 416 18.79 -11.89 12.56
CA THR A 416 17.91 -12.57 13.53
C THR A 416 17.17 -13.76 12.94
N TYR A 417 16.85 -13.71 11.64
CA TYR A 417 16.03 -14.71 10.95
C TYR A 417 16.48 -14.91 9.50
N ILE A 418 16.45 -16.16 9.04
CA ILE A 418 16.63 -16.56 7.64
C ILE A 418 15.48 -17.50 7.26
N GLY A 419 14.61 -17.07 6.36
CA GLY A 419 13.37 -17.79 6.03
C GLY A 419 13.52 -19.11 5.28
N ASP A 420 12.38 -19.80 5.13
CA ASP A 420 12.27 -21.04 4.37
C ASP A 420 12.72 -20.84 2.92
N ASN A 421 13.51 -21.77 2.39
CA ASN A 421 14.08 -21.73 1.04
C ASN A 421 14.96 -20.50 0.73
N ALA A 422 15.32 -19.66 1.71
CA ALA A 422 16.03 -18.39 1.47
C ALA A 422 17.32 -18.55 0.63
N PHE A 423 18.03 -19.66 0.76
CA PHE A 423 19.19 -20.05 -0.05
C PHE A 423 18.98 -21.39 -0.80
N ASN A 424 17.74 -21.74 -1.13
CA ASN A 424 17.44 -22.94 -1.91
C ASN A 424 18.06 -22.81 -3.32
N ARG A 425 18.51 -23.94 -3.89
CA ARG A 425 19.18 -24.03 -5.20
C ARG A 425 20.44 -23.16 -5.37
N CYS A 426 21.01 -22.61 -4.29
CA CYS A 426 22.29 -21.87 -4.28
C CYS A 426 23.49 -22.82 -4.48
N ALA A 427 23.52 -23.55 -5.60
CA ALA A 427 24.43 -24.66 -5.85
C ALA A 427 25.92 -24.25 -5.91
N GLY A 428 26.22 -22.96 -6.12
CA GLY A 428 27.56 -22.39 -6.04
C GLY A 428 28.12 -22.25 -4.61
N LEU A 429 27.28 -22.28 -3.57
CA LEU A 429 27.66 -21.80 -2.23
C LEU A 429 28.68 -22.72 -1.55
N ARG A 430 29.85 -22.19 -1.17
CA ARG A 430 30.93 -22.94 -0.52
C ARG A 430 31.35 -22.40 0.83
N THR A 431 31.18 -21.11 1.07
CA THR A 431 31.67 -20.45 2.29
C THR A 431 30.65 -19.49 2.88
N VAL A 432 30.60 -19.41 4.20
CA VAL A 432 29.86 -18.39 4.93
C VAL A 432 30.81 -17.70 5.89
N GLN A 433 30.79 -16.36 5.92
CA GLN A 433 31.51 -15.57 6.91
C GLN A 433 30.50 -15.07 7.94
N TYR A 434 30.44 -15.75 9.11
CA TYR A 434 29.56 -15.33 10.19
C TYR A 434 30.26 -14.32 11.12
N GLY A 435 29.61 -13.17 11.33
CA GLY A 435 30.13 -12.08 12.16
C GLY A 435 30.18 -12.42 13.65
N GLY A 436 29.35 -13.36 14.11
CA GLY A 436 29.27 -13.78 15.50
C GLY A 436 30.16 -14.98 15.85
N SER A 437 29.88 -15.56 17.01
CA SER A 437 30.49 -16.80 17.48
C SER A 437 29.85 -18.05 16.85
N ARG A 438 30.55 -19.19 16.96
CA ARG A 438 30.02 -20.51 16.54
C ARG A 438 28.75 -20.92 17.32
N ALA A 439 28.56 -20.41 18.54
CA ALA A 439 27.36 -20.66 19.33
C ALA A 439 26.15 -19.89 18.76
N GLN A 440 26.33 -18.60 18.47
CA GLN A 440 25.29 -17.78 17.84
C GLN A 440 24.89 -18.30 16.45
N TRP A 441 25.85 -18.78 15.63
CA TRP A 441 25.52 -19.45 14.35
C TRP A 441 24.60 -20.68 14.52
N ARG A 442 24.71 -21.41 15.64
CA ARG A 442 23.86 -22.58 15.95
C ARG A 442 22.51 -22.21 16.60
N ALA A 443 22.35 -20.96 17.01
CA ALA A 443 21.13 -20.43 17.61
C ALA A 443 20.38 -19.46 16.67
N LEU A 444 20.96 -19.13 15.51
CA LEU A 444 20.31 -18.40 14.45
C LEU A 444 19.15 -19.24 13.89
N GLU A 445 17.97 -18.64 13.79
CA GLU A 445 16.82 -19.26 13.17
C GLU A 445 17.02 -19.30 11.64
N ILE A 446 17.06 -20.52 11.10
CA ILE A 446 17.21 -20.80 9.67
C ILE A 446 16.10 -21.79 9.28
N GLY A 447 15.23 -21.35 8.39
CA GLY A 447 14.11 -22.14 7.88
C GLY A 447 14.52 -23.36 7.05
N ALA A 448 13.52 -24.14 6.65
CA ALA A 448 13.67 -25.35 5.86
C ALA A 448 14.34 -25.10 4.48
N ASN A 449 14.86 -26.17 3.88
CA ASN A 449 15.42 -26.18 2.51
C ASN A 449 16.58 -25.18 2.28
N ASN A 450 17.38 -24.95 3.34
CA ASN A 450 18.58 -24.12 3.35
C ASN A 450 19.87 -24.98 3.41
N GLU A 451 19.90 -26.14 2.77
CA GLU A 451 21.04 -27.08 2.79
C GLU A 451 22.32 -26.47 2.19
N ALA A 452 22.18 -25.61 1.17
CA ALA A 452 23.31 -24.90 0.57
C ALA A 452 24.00 -23.94 1.55
N LEU A 453 23.23 -23.28 2.43
CA LEU A 453 23.75 -22.39 3.46
C LEU A 453 24.33 -23.17 4.64
N THR A 454 23.61 -24.17 5.12
CA THR A 454 23.97 -24.94 6.33
C THR A 454 25.09 -25.96 6.07
N GLY A 455 25.22 -26.46 4.84
CA GLY A 455 26.30 -27.34 4.39
C GLY A 455 27.58 -26.62 3.94
N ALA A 456 27.58 -25.29 3.86
CA ALA A 456 28.75 -24.51 3.48
C ALA A 456 29.85 -24.50 4.57
N SER A 457 31.08 -24.15 4.19
CA SER A 457 32.17 -23.93 5.13
C SER A 457 31.97 -22.62 5.89
N VAL A 458 31.27 -22.69 7.02
CA VAL A 458 31.01 -21.54 7.88
C VAL A 458 32.25 -21.20 8.70
N THR A 459 32.82 -20.02 8.47
CA THR A 459 33.81 -19.37 9.33
C THR A 459 33.12 -18.42 10.32
N CYS A 460 33.70 -18.23 11.51
CA CYS A 460 33.14 -17.34 12.53
C CYS A 460 34.22 -16.36 12.98
N SER A 461 33.98 -15.07 12.86
CA SER A 461 34.98 -14.02 13.17
C SER A 461 34.93 -13.55 14.63
N GLY A 462 33.85 -13.83 15.37
CA GLY A 462 33.75 -13.51 16.79
C GLY A 462 34.66 -14.37 17.65
N SER A 463 35.66 -13.76 18.29
CA SER A 463 36.61 -14.39 19.23
C SER A 463 35.97 -14.70 20.60
N GLY A 464 34.90 -15.50 20.58
CA GLY A 464 34.06 -15.85 21.74
C GLY A 464 34.61 -17.00 22.58
N SER A 465 35.75 -16.80 23.24
CA SER A 465 35.97 -17.40 24.57
C SER A 465 35.41 -16.43 25.63
N ALA A 466 34.80 -16.96 26.69
CA ALA A 466 34.19 -16.13 27.73
C ALA A 466 35.22 -15.14 28.33
N SER A 467 34.86 -13.86 28.41
CA SER A 467 35.76 -12.84 28.94
C SER A 467 35.90 -13.00 30.46
N THR A 468 37.12 -12.89 30.97
CA THR A 468 37.46 -13.17 32.37
C THR A 468 37.08 -12.05 33.36
N ASP A 469 36.37 -11.02 32.89
CA ASP A 469 35.67 -10.04 33.71
C ASP A 469 34.25 -10.50 34.13
N GLY A 470 33.75 -11.60 33.55
CA GLY A 470 32.42 -12.14 33.85
C GLY A 470 31.27 -11.38 33.21
N VAL A 471 31.54 -10.39 32.34
CA VAL A 471 30.51 -9.62 31.65
C VAL A 471 30.01 -10.41 30.44
N ASP A 472 28.75 -10.85 30.49
CA ASP A 472 28.11 -11.52 29.36
C ASP A 472 27.70 -10.50 28.28
N ARG A 473 28.68 -10.12 27.45
CA ARG A 473 28.52 -9.16 26.35
C ARG A 473 27.63 -9.68 25.20
N THR A 474 27.06 -10.89 25.29
CA THR A 474 26.02 -11.34 24.34
C THR A 474 24.67 -10.65 24.60
N LYS A 475 24.48 -10.12 25.82
CA LYS A 475 23.25 -9.43 26.27
C LYS A 475 23.19 -7.93 25.94
N ILE A 476 24.10 -7.41 25.12
CA ILE A 476 24.02 -6.03 24.61
C ILE A 476 23.42 -6.08 23.20
N HIS A 477 22.13 -5.76 23.11
CA HIS A 477 21.34 -5.70 21.87
C HIS A 477 20.59 -4.37 21.78
N VAL A 478 20.13 -4.01 20.58
CA VAL A 478 19.23 -2.87 20.38
C VAL A 478 17.91 -3.11 21.13
N GLY A 479 17.36 -2.07 21.73
CA GLY A 479 16.25 -2.14 22.70
C GLY A 479 16.68 -2.45 24.14
N GLY A 480 17.80 -3.16 24.33
CA GLY A 480 18.30 -3.57 25.64
C GLY A 480 18.70 -2.40 26.55
N THR A 481 18.71 -2.65 27.86
CA THR A 481 19.13 -1.65 28.87
C THR A 481 20.60 -1.84 29.28
N VAL A 482 21.37 -0.76 29.25
CA VAL A 482 22.74 -0.71 29.79
C VAL A 482 22.90 0.41 30.81
N LYS A 483 23.84 0.25 31.74
CA LYS A 483 24.22 1.25 32.76
C LYS A 483 25.56 1.86 32.43
N TYR A 484 25.64 3.20 32.45
CA TYR A 484 26.89 3.92 32.27
C TYR A 484 26.83 5.35 32.80
N GLY A 485 27.84 5.75 33.58
CA GLY A 485 27.81 7.03 34.30
C GLY A 485 26.75 7.08 35.42
N SER A 486 26.80 8.14 36.22
CA SER A 486 25.87 8.38 37.34
C SER A 486 25.54 9.86 37.44
N TYR A 487 24.26 10.19 37.63
CA TYR A 487 23.78 11.57 37.73
C TYR A 487 22.59 11.59 38.70
N GLU A 488 22.32 12.73 39.34
CA GLU A 488 21.22 12.87 40.30
C GLU A 488 19.85 12.59 39.64
N GLN A 489 19.02 11.74 40.23
CA GLN A 489 17.71 11.33 39.72
C GLN A 489 16.57 11.41 40.76
N ASP A 490 16.85 11.47 42.06
CA ASP A 490 15.84 11.65 43.11
C ASP A 490 15.65 13.12 43.56
N ASN A 491 14.61 13.36 44.38
CA ASN A 491 14.34 14.68 44.97
C ASN A 491 15.07 14.91 46.32
N ASN A 492 16.13 14.12 46.55
CA ASN A 492 17.15 14.17 47.60
C ASN A 492 16.69 13.98 49.06
N THR A 493 16.76 12.73 49.51
CA THR A 493 17.27 12.43 50.86
C THR A 493 18.26 11.25 50.86
N SER A 494 19.55 11.58 50.79
CA SER A 494 20.69 10.84 51.39
C SER A 494 21.50 9.77 50.62
N ASN A 495 21.30 9.55 49.32
CA ASN A 495 22.13 8.60 48.53
C ASN A 495 23.02 9.25 47.45
N GLY A 496 22.58 10.33 46.79
CA GLY A 496 23.34 11.03 45.75
C GLY A 496 23.42 10.30 44.40
N ALA A 497 24.02 10.97 43.40
CA ALA A 497 24.04 10.61 41.98
C ALA A 497 23.97 9.11 41.64
N GLU A 498 22.82 8.69 41.14
CA GLU A 498 22.49 7.31 40.81
C GLU A 498 22.92 6.93 39.39
N THR A 499 23.28 5.67 39.17
CA THR A 499 23.70 5.14 37.87
C THR A 499 22.63 5.40 36.80
N ILE A 500 23.04 5.95 35.65
CA ILE A 500 22.13 6.24 34.54
C ILE A 500 21.86 4.96 33.77
N GLU A 501 20.58 4.62 33.58
CA GLU A 501 20.17 3.58 32.64
C GLU A 501 19.86 4.17 31.25
N TRP A 502 20.31 3.47 30.22
CA TRP A 502 20.19 3.86 28.83
C TRP A 502 19.57 2.74 28.00
N THR A 503 18.72 3.09 27.04
CA THR A 503 18.27 2.20 25.97
C THR A 503 19.31 2.22 24.86
N VAL A 504 19.73 1.05 24.39
CA VAL A 504 20.57 0.91 23.20
C VAL A 504 19.70 1.11 21.95
N LEU A 505 20.07 2.06 21.09
CA LEU A 505 19.36 2.41 19.85
C LEU A 505 20.00 1.80 18.59
N ASP A 506 21.31 1.61 18.61
CA ASP A 506 22.11 1.12 17.47
C ASP A 506 23.39 0.44 18.00
N ILE A 507 23.95 -0.51 17.26
CA ILE A 507 25.23 -1.17 17.58
C ILE A 507 26.09 -1.25 16.32
N GLN A 508 27.14 -0.43 16.27
CA GLN A 508 28.07 -0.36 15.14
C GLN A 508 29.45 -0.87 15.57
N GLY A 509 29.72 -2.15 15.28
CA GLY A 509 30.99 -2.79 15.64
C GLY A 509 31.18 -2.91 17.15
N ASP A 510 32.12 -2.14 17.71
CA ASP A 510 32.38 -2.04 19.15
C ASP A 510 31.61 -0.88 19.83
N LYS A 511 30.86 -0.09 19.08
CA LYS A 511 30.09 1.06 19.58
C LYS A 511 28.63 0.71 19.80
N ALA A 512 28.00 1.34 20.78
CA ALA A 512 26.56 1.40 20.96
C ALA A 512 26.10 2.86 20.96
N LEU A 513 25.03 3.18 20.22
CA LEU A 513 24.28 4.42 20.40
C LEU A 513 23.32 4.20 21.56
N VAL A 514 23.34 5.10 22.54
CA VAL A 514 22.52 4.97 23.74
C VAL A 514 21.81 6.28 24.06
N ILE A 515 20.55 6.21 24.52
CA ILE A 515 19.77 7.35 25.03
C ILE A 515 19.30 7.06 26.45
N SER A 516 19.29 8.07 27.33
CA SER A 516 18.79 7.88 28.70
C SER A 516 17.33 7.41 28.71
N LYS A 517 17.01 6.41 29.55
CA LYS A 517 15.63 5.89 29.70
C LYS A 517 14.67 6.93 30.28
N LYS A 518 15.19 7.83 31.12
CA LYS A 518 14.45 8.95 31.72
C LYS A 518 14.87 10.29 31.13
N VAL A 519 14.00 11.29 31.27
CA VAL A 519 14.37 12.71 31.23
C VAL A 519 15.15 13.02 32.51
N LEU A 520 16.43 13.40 32.39
CA LEU A 520 17.35 13.49 33.55
C LEU A 520 17.39 14.89 34.20
N ASP A 521 17.06 15.93 33.45
CA ASP A 521 17.02 17.33 33.91
C ASP A 521 16.00 18.12 33.06
N PHE A 522 15.61 19.32 33.50
CA PHE A 522 14.96 20.34 32.69
C PHE A 522 15.91 21.52 32.49
N GLN A 523 16.22 21.83 31.23
CA GLN A 523 17.15 22.90 30.86
C GLN A 523 16.56 23.76 29.75
N ARG A 524 16.86 25.06 29.76
CA ARG A 524 16.59 25.92 28.61
C ARG A 524 17.48 25.51 27.44
N TYR A 525 16.90 25.45 26.25
CA TYR A 525 17.67 25.19 25.03
C TYR A 525 18.63 26.37 24.74
N TYR A 526 18.19 27.61 25.01
CA TYR A 526 19.03 28.81 25.07
C TYR A 526 18.44 29.82 26.08
N PRO A 527 19.22 30.50 26.95
CA PRO A 527 18.67 31.21 28.11
C PRO A 527 17.82 32.46 27.82
N ASN A 528 17.93 33.04 26.62
CA ASN A 528 17.25 34.28 26.22
C ASN A 528 16.58 34.12 24.85
N LEU A 529 15.58 34.94 24.53
CA LEU A 529 15.10 35.05 23.15
C LEU A 529 16.16 35.78 22.32
N GLN A 530 16.73 35.09 21.33
CA GLN A 530 17.60 35.65 20.29
C GLN A 530 16.93 35.55 18.92
N THR A 531 17.47 36.23 17.92
CA THR A 531 16.95 36.14 16.54
C THR A 531 17.32 34.82 15.86
N THR A 532 18.40 34.14 16.28
CA THR A 532 18.83 32.86 15.69
C THR A 532 19.59 31.99 16.69
N VAL A 533 19.06 30.80 16.94
CA VAL A 533 19.66 29.71 17.72
C VAL A 533 19.64 28.45 16.85
N THR A 534 20.74 27.71 16.87
CA THR A 534 20.91 26.39 16.26
C THR A 534 21.52 25.45 17.29
N TRP A 535 21.56 24.14 17.00
CA TRP A 535 22.22 23.19 17.89
C TRP A 535 23.64 23.63 18.26
N ALA A 536 24.42 24.11 17.28
CA ALA A 536 25.81 24.51 17.42
C ALA A 536 26.06 25.64 18.44
N ASN A 537 25.18 26.64 18.53
CA ASN A 537 25.30 27.78 19.47
C ASN A 537 24.38 27.67 20.70
N SER A 538 23.64 26.57 20.85
CA SER A 538 22.71 26.35 21.96
C SER A 538 23.43 26.23 23.33
N SER A 539 22.78 26.70 24.41
CA SER A 539 23.35 26.53 25.75
C SER A 539 23.23 25.08 26.22
N ILE A 540 22.18 24.37 25.79
CA ILE A 540 21.97 22.96 26.13
C ILE A 540 23.06 22.05 25.56
N ARG A 541 23.55 22.29 24.34
CA ARG A 541 24.73 21.60 23.78
C ARG A 541 25.99 21.84 24.62
N THR A 542 26.20 23.09 25.03
CA THR A 542 27.35 23.48 25.87
C THR A 542 27.28 22.78 27.24
N TRP A 543 26.11 22.81 27.88
CA TRP A 543 25.87 22.13 29.16
C TRP A 543 26.02 20.61 29.04
N LEU A 544 25.52 19.99 27.97
CA LEU A 544 25.65 18.54 27.72
C LEU A 544 27.11 18.08 27.60
N ASN A 545 27.96 18.86 26.92
CA ASN A 545 29.35 18.49 26.64
C ASN A 545 30.38 19.01 27.66
N ASP A 546 29.96 19.86 28.59
CA ASP A 546 30.78 20.31 29.72
C ASP A 546 30.15 19.92 31.07
N SER A 547 29.19 20.68 31.58
CA SER A 547 28.69 20.53 32.95
C SER A 547 28.06 19.15 33.23
N PHE A 548 27.23 18.64 32.31
CA PHE A 548 26.67 17.30 32.42
C PHE A 548 27.75 16.24 32.18
N TYR A 549 28.56 16.34 31.13
CA TYR A 549 29.64 15.39 30.83
C TYR A 549 30.65 15.23 31.98
N ASN A 550 31.00 16.32 32.66
CA ASN A 550 31.92 16.31 33.79
C ASN A 550 31.28 15.88 35.12
N ALA A 551 29.97 16.03 35.28
CA ALA A 551 29.24 15.52 36.45
C ALA A 551 28.87 14.02 36.31
N ALA A 552 28.45 13.60 35.12
CA ALA A 552 27.85 12.30 34.87
C ALA A 552 28.85 11.14 34.69
N PHE A 553 30.12 11.44 34.40
CA PHE A 553 31.13 10.43 34.06
C PHE A 553 32.46 10.70 34.75
N SER A 554 33.04 9.65 35.35
CA SER A 554 34.42 9.67 35.85
C SER A 554 35.44 9.70 34.69
N ASP A 555 36.67 10.13 34.93
CA ASP A 555 37.67 10.26 33.85
C ASP A 555 38.00 8.93 33.14
N GLY A 556 37.86 7.79 33.82
CA GLY A 556 37.96 6.46 33.20
C GLY A 556 36.76 6.07 32.32
N GLN A 557 35.58 6.63 32.60
CA GLN A 557 34.39 6.50 31.73
C GLN A 557 34.44 7.49 30.56
N LYS A 558 35.05 8.68 30.75
CA LYS A 558 35.20 9.70 29.69
C LYS A 558 35.97 9.20 28.46
N SER A 559 36.88 8.23 28.63
CA SER A 559 37.57 7.53 27.53
C SER A 559 36.72 6.50 26.77
N GLY A 560 35.60 6.03 27.34
CA GLY A 560 34.66 5.13 26.67
C GLY A 560 33.65 5.84 25.77
N ILE A 561 33.54 7.18 25.86
CA ILE A 561 32.55 7.99 25.13
C ILE A 561 33.19 8.57 23.87
N TYR A 562 32.66 8.17 22.73
CA TYR A 562 33.13 8.62 21.42
C TYR A 562 32.78 10.08 21.16
N THR A 563 33.62 10.75 20.38
CA THR A 563 33.30 12.07 19.81
C THR A 563 32.75 11.84 18.40
N THR A 564 31.55 12.35 18.16
CA THR A 564 30.72 12.05 16.98
C THR A 564 30.46 13.33 16.18
N SER A 565 30.43 13.20 14.86
CA SER A 565 29.96 14.27 13.96
C SER A 565 28.44 14.26 13.93
N VAL A 566 27.81 15.27 14.53
CA VAL A 566 26.36 15.39 14.72
C VAL A 566 25.77 16.40 13.73
N SER A 567 24.74 16.00 12.98
CA SER A 567 24.16 16.80 11.89
C SER A 567 23.34 18.00 12.40
N GLY A 568 23.49 19.15 11.73
CA GLY A 568 22.58 20.30 11.85
C GLY A 568 21.30 20.09 11.06
N GLU A 569 20.51 19.07 11.42
CA GLU A 569 19.27 18.72 10.73
C GLU A 569 18.31 19.92 10.67
N SER A 570 17.84 20.24 9.46
CA SER A 570 16.94 21.36 9.21
C SER A 570 15.48 20.90 9.23
N ASN A 571 14.59 21.75 9.73
CA ASN A 571 13.16 21.47 9.78
C ASN A 571 12.56 21.59 8.38
N THR A 572 12.38 20.46 7.69
CA THR A 572 11.88 20.42 6.30
C THR A 572 10.41 20.84 6.18
N VAL A 573 9.63 20.81 7.26
CA VAL A 573 8.22 21.23 7.27
C VAL A 573 8.09 22.76 7.19
N PHE A 574 9.01 23.50 7.82
CA PHE A 574 8.97 24.97 7.90
C PHE A 574 10.15 25.70 7.22
N GLY A 575 11.14 24.96 6.71
CA GLY A 575 12.34 25.50 6.06
C GLY A 575 13.42 26.01 7.03
N THR A 576 13.25 25.86 8.33
CA THR A 576 14.17 26.39 9.36
C THR A 576 15.51 25.63 9.34
N SER A 577 16.61 26.33 9.06
CA SER A 577 17.94 25.71 8.99
C SER A 577 18.45 25.29 10.37
N GLY A 578 18.89 24.03 10.49
CA GLY A 578 19.55 23.49 11.69
C GLY A 578 20.98 23.95 11.90
N GLY A 579 21.54 24.71 10.97
CA GLY A 579 22.93 25.18 10.99
C GLY A 579 23.96 24.13 10.56
N SER A 580 25.22 24.38 10.89
CA SER A 580 26.34 23.50 10.55
C SER A 580 26.40 22.24 11.44
N ALA A 581 26.96 21.16 10.91
CA ALA A 581 27.31 19.99 11.70
C ALA A 581 28.31 20.34 12.83
N THR A 582 28.29 19.54 13.88
CA THR A 582 29.00 19.75 15.15
C THR A 582 29.81 18.52 15.53
N SER A 583 30.78 18.68 16.43
CA SER A 583 31.54 17.57 16.99
C SER A 583 31.29 17.50 18.49
N ASP A 584 30.56 16.46 18.91
CA ASP A 584 29.97 16.32 20.25
C ASP A 584 30.25 14.94 20.82
N LYS A 585 30.37 14.86 22.15
CA LYS A 585 30.38 13.58 22.87
C LYS A 585 28.98 13.16 23.31
N ILE A 586 28.16 14.15 23.67
CA ILE A 586 26.78 13.96 24.12
C ILE A 586 25.90 14.97 23.41
N PHE A 587 24.77 14.50 22.88
CA PHE A 587 23.87 15.28 22.03
C PHE A 587 22.41 14.98 22.34
N LEU A 588 21.50 15.73 21.72
CA LEU A 588 20.09 15.37 21.63
C LEU A 588 19.83 14.74 20.26
N LEU A 589 18.90 13.78 20.21
CA LEU A 589 18.45 13.23 18.92
C LEU A 589 17.86 14.34 18.04
N SER A 590 17.96 14.18 16.74
CA SER A 590 17.20 14.97 15.76
C SER A 590 15.78 14.44 15.60
N ALA A 591 14.94 15.14 14.82
CA ALA A 591 13.59 14.69 14.52
C ALA A 591 13.61 13.39 13.70
N SER A 592 14.48 13.28 12.69
CA SER A 592 14.62 12.03 11.93
C SER A 592 15.23 10.90 12.77
N GLU A 593 16.22 11.17 13.63
CA GLU A 593 16.75 10.13 14.53
C GLU A 593 15.71 9.64 15.54
N ALA A 594 14.91 10.54 16.12
CA ALA A 594 13.81 10.18 17.01
C ALA A 594 12.68 9.46 16.28
N ALA A 595 12.39 9.80 15.01
CA ALA A 595 11.44 9.08 14.17
C ALA A 595 11.94 7.68 13.77
N ASN A 596 13.25 7.50 13.58
CA ASN A 596 13.84 6.24 13.13
C ASN A 596 14.08 5.27 14.30
N TYR A 597 14.84 5.68 15.32
CA TYR A 597 15.25 4.81 16.42
C TYR A 597 14.15 4.61 17.48
N LEU A 598 13.27 5.60 17.66
CA LEU A 598 12.13 5.54 18.58
C LEU A 598 10.84 5.62 17.77
N ASN A 599 10.60 4.64 16.89
CA ASN A 599 9.64 4.79 15.79
C ASN A 599 8.17 4.98 16.18
N THR A 600 7.72 4.44 17.31
CA THR A 600 6.36 4.68 17.85
C THR A 600 6.35 5.79 18.90
N ASP A 601 5.18 6.43 19.10
CA ASP A 601 4.99 7.42 20.15
C ASP A 601 5.31 6.84 21.54
N GLY A 602 4.91 5.60 21.83
CA GLY A 602 5.25 4.89 23.06
C GLY A 602 6.76 4.78 23.33
N LYS A 603 7.60 4.60 22.29
CA LYS A 603 9.07 4.59 22.42
C LYS A 603 9.67 5.99 22.64
N ARG A 604 8.99 7.03 22.14
CA ARG A 604 9.38 8.43 22.33
C ARG A 604 9.00 8.97 23.71
N MET A 605 7.92 8.46 24.31
CA MET A 605 7.55 8.75 25.69
C MET A 605 8.71 8.45 26.67
N ALA A 606 8.86 9.28 27.69
CA ALA A 606 9.89 9.12 28.72
C ALA A 606 9.45 9.78 30.03
N ASN A 607 9.64 9.06 31.13
CA ASN A 607 9.35 9.58 32.46
C ASN A 607 10.51 10.47 32.93
N CYS A 608 10.19 11.54 33.65
CA CYS A 608 11.18 12.42 34.26
C CYS A 608 11.73 11.85 35.57
N THR A 609 12.94 12.27 35.93
CA THR A 609 13.52 12.08 37.25
C THR A 609 12.85 13.02 38.25
N GLU A 610 12.75 12.61 39.51
CA GLU A 610 12.25 13.46 40.59
C GLU A 610 13.23 14.62 40.86
N TYR A 611 14.51 14.45 40.52
CA TYR A 611 15.50 15.52 40.44
C TYR A 611 15.14 16.60 39.40
N ALA A 612 14.78 16.21 38.18
CA ALA A 612 14.40 17.15 37.11
C ALA A 612 13.15 17.95 37.49
N LEU A 613 12.15 17.28 38.07
CA LEU A 613 10.94 17.91 38.60
C LEU A 613 11.24 18.89 39.73
N SER A 614 12.06 18.50 40.71
CA SER A 614 12.30 19.31 41.91
C SER A 614 13.12 20.59 41.66
N ARG A 615 13.97 20.64 40.62
CA ARG A 615 14.74 21.84 40.26
C ARG A 615 14.03 22.80 39.31
N ASN A 616 13.60 22.30 38.15
CA ASN A 616 13.34 23.14 36.97
C ASN A 616 12.07 22.76 36.20
N GLY A 617 11.53 21.56 36.40
CA GLY A 617 10.29 21.12 35.74
C GLY A 617 9.04 21.73 36.38
N ASP A 618 8.04 22.06 35.57
CA ASP A 618 6.70 22.35 36.06
C ASP A 618 5.91 21.03 36.18
N PRO A 619 5.39 20.67 37.37
CA PRO A 619 4.58 19.46 37.55
C PRO A 619 3.36 19.36 36.61
N ALA A 620 2.83 20.49 36.11
CA ALA A 620 1.73 20.51 35.14
C ALA A 620 2.12 20.02 33.74
N LEU A 621 3.43 19.86 33.47
CA LEU A 621 3.98 19.36 32.20
C LEU A 621 4.23 17.84 32.19
N ARG A 622 4.01 17.16 33.33
CA ARG A 622 4.02 15.70 33.46
C ARG A 622 2.61 15.18 33.17
N ASN A 623 2.48 14.19 32.29
CA ASN A 623 1.22 13.47 32.16
C ASN A 623 0.96 12.69 33.46
N THR A 624 -0.12 13.00 34.17
CA THR A 624 -0.40 12.41 35.50
C THR A 624 -0.70 10.91 35.45
N THR A 625 -1.10 10.38 34.29
CA THR A 625 -1.43 8.96 34.10
C THR A 625 -0.19 8.16 33.66
N THR A 626 0.49 8.61 32.59
CA THR A 626 1.64 7.88 32.02
C THR A 626 2.97 8.25 32.66
N GLN A 627 2.99 9.28 33.52
CA GLN A 627 4.17 9.88 34.16
C GLN A 627 5.20 10.48 33.20
N SER A 628 4.93 10.45 31.89
CA SER A 628 5.83 10.93 30.85
C SER A 628 5.89 12.46 30.76
N SER A 629 6.93 12.99 30.14
CA SER A 629 7.17 14.43 30.03
C SER A 629 7.76 14.84 28.69
N TYR A 630 7.65 16.13 28.38
CA TYR A 630 8.26 16.75 27.20
C TYR A 630 9.79 16.61 27.21
N TRP A 631 10.42 16.46 26.03
CA TRP A 631 11.88 16.56 25.90
C TRP A 631 12.35 17.13 24.57
N TRP A 632 13.47 17.86 24.60
CA TRP A 632 14.02 18.59 23.45
C TRP A 632 14.67 17.68 22.40
N LEU A 633 14.52 18.06 21.13
CA LEU A 633 15.27 17.55 19.99
C LEU A 633 16.25 18.62 19.50
N ARG A 634 17.33 18.23 18.79
CA ARG A 634 18.28 19.22 18.27
C ARG A 634 17.82 19.98 17.01
N THR A 635 16.80 19.48 16.32
CA THR A 635 16.20 20.10 15.12
C THR A 635 15.44 21.38 15.51
N PRO A 636 15.55 22.50 14.77
CA PRO A 636 14.87 23.75 15.10
C PRO A 636 13.34 23.67 14.84
N GLY A 637 12.55 24.53 15.49
CA GLY A 637 11.10 24.62 15.29
C GLY A 637 10.69 25.47 14.07
N ILE A 638 9.48 26.01 14.09
CA ILE A 638 8.93 26.88 13.03
C ILE A 638 9.72 28.18 12.84
N TYR A 639 10.30 28.74 13.90
CA TYR A 639 11.22 29.87 13.80
C TYR A 639 12.63 29.51 14.28
N THR A 640 13.60 30.33 13.88
CA THR A 640 15.01 30.24 14.27
C THR A 640 15.28 30.49 15.77
N TYR A 641 14.24 30.60 16.60
CA TYR A 641 14.32 30.72 18.06
C TYR A 641 13.41 29.71 18.78
N ASP A 642 12.89 28.71 18.05
CA ASP A 642 12.21 27.55 18.59
C ASP A 642 13.07 26.30 18.38
N ALA A 643 12.92 25.30 19.24
CA ALA A 643 13.46 23.95 19.04
C ALA A 643 12.31 22.95 18.96
N MET A 644 12.44 21.91 18.12
CA MET A 644 11.52 20.78 18.12
C MET A 644 11.61 20.03 19.45
N TYR A 645 10.52 19.37 19.80
CA TYR A 645 10.42 18.57 21.01
C TYR A 645 9.52 17.36 20.79
N VAL A 646 9.65 16.39 21.68
CA VAL A 646 8.73 15.28 21.85
C VAL A 646 7.70 15.65 22.91
N HIS A 647 6.41 15.51 22.59
CA HIS A 647 5.30 15.74 23.51
C HIS A 647 5.26 14.66 24.62
N TYR A 648 4.59 14.89 25.76
CA TYR A 648 4.44 13.83 26.79
C TYR A 648 3.68 12.58 26.31
N THR A 649 3.02 12.65 25.14
CA THR A 649 2.36 11.53 24.45
C THR A 649 3.28 10.83 23.45
N GLY A 650 4.54 11.25 23.31
CA GLY A 650 5.49 10.71 22.34
C GLY A 650 5.52 11.38 20.96
N SER A 651 4.50 12.19 20.63
CA SER A 651 4.39 12.79 19.30
C SER A 651 5.44 13.87 19.04
N LEU A 652 5.96 13.89 17.80
CA LEU A 652 6.95 14.86 17.33
C LEU A 652 6.29 16.21 17.02
N ARG A 653 6.82 17.29 17.60
CA ARG A 653 6.28 18.65 17.48
C ARG A 653 7.18 19.51 16.61
N TYR A 654 6.89 19.49 15.31
CA TYR A 654 7.60 20.22 14.25
C TYR A 654 7.42 21.74 14.33
N ASP A 655 6.31 22.18 14.91
CA ASP A 655 6.08 23.56 15.33
C ASP A 655 7.14 24.01 16.34
N GLY A 656 7.47 23.14 17.29
CA GLY A 656 8.50 23.40 18.29
C GLY A 656 8.08 24.38 19.38
N MET A 657 9.02 24.74 20.24
CA MET A 657 8.81 25.62 21.39
C MET A 657 9.99 26.57 21.59
N ALA A 658 9.69 27.79 22.02
CA ALA A 658 10.69 28.85 22.21
C ALA A 658 11.81 28.42 23.15
N VAL A 659 13.06 28.56 22.68
CA VAL A 659 14.27 28.03 23.33
C VAL A 659 14.53 28.54 24.75
N ALA A 660 13.94 29.69 25.11
CA ALA A 660 14.02 30.34 26.41
C ALA A 660 13.10 29.75 27.48
N ASN A 661 12.20 28.84 27.11
CA ASN A 661 11.32 28.14 28.04
C ASN A 661 12.04 26.97 28.72
N VAL A 662 11.69 26.68 29.97
CA VAL A 662 12.25 25.55 30.75
C VAL A 662 11.38 24.28 30.61
N ILE A 663 10.53 24.24 29.58
CA ILE A 663 9.40 23.30 29.46
C ILE A 663 9.74 21.99 28.75
N GLY A 664 10.88 21.93 28.06
CA GLY A 664 11.44 20.69 27.52
C GLY A 664 12.48 20.08 28.46
N GLY A 665 12.31 18.80 28.75
CA GLY A 665 13.29 17.99 29.46
C GLY A 665 14.49 17.60 28.59
N VAL A 666 15.51 17.05 29.23
CA VAL A 666 16.73 16.57 28.57
C VAL A 666 16.79 15.04 28.60
N ARG A 667 16.83 14.41 27.42
CA ARG A 667 17.26 13.01 27.24
C ARG A 667 18.61 13.00 26.51
N PRO A 668 19.75 12.92 27.22
CA PRO A 668 21.05 12.80 26.57
C PRO A 668 21.15 11.53 25.72
N ALA A 669 21.78 11.65 24.55
CA ALA A 669 22.20 10.54 23.71
C ALA A 669 23.72 10.62 23.44
N MET A 670 24.37 9.47 23.29
CA MET A 670 25.82 9.38 23.03
C MET A 670 26.20 8.08 22.33
N TRP A 671 27.37 8.08 21.68
CA TRP A 671 28.03 6.85 21.24
C TRP A 671 29.05 6.40 22.28
N VAL A 672 28.92 5.18 22.81
CA VAL A 672 29.77 4.62 23.86
C VAL A 672 30.39 3.29 23.40
N ASN A 673 31.58 2.95 23.89
CA ASN A 673 32.17 1.64 23.65
C ASN A 673 31.39 0.55 24.41
N LYS A 674 30.82 -0.41 23.68
CA LYS A 674 29.94 -1.45 24.25
C LYS A 674 30.66 -2.42 25.19
N ASN A 675 32.00 -2.41 25.23
CA ASN A 675 32.79 -3.26 26.11
C ASN A 675 33.03 -2.66 27.51
N VAL A 676 32.64 -1.39 27.75
CA VAL A 676 32.80 -0.72 29.05
C VAL A 676 31.49 -0.35 29.73
N VAL A 677 30.34 -0.61 29.09
CA VAL A 677 29.01 -0.43 29.71
C VAL A 677 28.65 -1.66 30.54
N GLU A 678 27.95 -1.44 31.65
CA GLU A 678 27.36 -2.54 32.44
C GLU A 678 26.07 -3.00 31.75
N VAL A 679 26.00 -4.27 31.35
CA VAL A 679 24.72 -4.91 31.01
C VAL A 679 23.84 -4.84 32.24
N VAL A 680 22.65 -4.23 32.16
CA VAL A 680 21.61 -4.53 33.15
C VAL A 680 21.06 -5.89 32.75
N PRO A 681 21.26 -6.96 33.54
CA PRO A 681 20.59 -8.20 33.24
C PRO A 681 19.10 -7.94 33.42
N GLU A 682 18.31 -8.19 32.38
CA GLU A 682 16.87 -8.31 32.52
C GLU A 682 16.62 -9.28 33.68
N SER A 683 15.98 -8.78 34.72
CA SER A 683 16.10 -9.39 36.04
C SER A 683 15.50 -10.78 36.02
N ASN A 684 16.16 -11.75 36.66
CA ASN A 684 15.56 -13.04 36.98
C ASN A 684 14.38 -12.86 37.98
N ARG A 685 13.24 -12.34 37.51
CA ARG A 685 11.99 -13.05 37.74
C ARG A 685 12.22 -14.44 37.16
N VAL A 686 11.84 -15.50 37.88
CA VAL A 686 11.44 -16.73 37.18
C VAL A 686 10.00 -16.49 36.72
N ILE A 687 9.92 -15.74 35.64
CA ILE A 687 9.15 -16.14 34.48
C ILE A 687 10.20 -16.90 33.62
N THR A 688 10.06 -18.15 33.14
CA THR A 688 8.82 -18.88 32.78
C THR A 688 7.78 -17.91 32.31
N GLU A 689 8.16 -17.07 31.32
CA GLU A 689 7.30 -16.03 30.72
C GLU A 689 5.94 -16.62 30.59
N ASP A 690 5.03 -16.13 31.47
CA ASP A 690 3.73 -16.76 31.60
C ASP A 690 3.15 -16.65 30.20
N PRO A 691 2.89 -17.76 29.49
CA PRO A 691 2.55 -17.65 28.08
C PRO A 691 1.25 -16.84 27.90
N ILE A 692 0.50 -16.72 28.99
CA ILE A 692 -0.62 -15.82 29.22
C ILE A 692 -0.19 -14.33 29.30
N GLU A 693 0.86 -13.96 30.06
CA GLU A 693 1.48 -12.62 30.08
C GLU A 693 2.06 -12.25 28.71
N GLN A 694 2.66 -13.20 27.98
CA GLN A 694 3.09 -13.01 26.59
C GLN A 694 1.91 -12.73 25.64
N PHE A 695 0.84 -13.53 25.72
CA PHE A 695 -0.36 -13.35 24.89
C PHE A 695 -1.06 -12.00 25.14
N VAL A 696 -1.19 -11.58 26.40
CA VAL A 696 -1.77 -10.28 26.74
C VAL A 696 -0.86 -9.14 26.25
N THR A 697 0.45 -9.24 26.45
CA THR A 697 1.43 -8.26 25.97
C THR A 697 1.39 -8.12 24.44
N ARG A 698 1.28 -9.25 23.72
CA ARG A 698 1.07 -9.29 22.27
C ARG A 698 -0.16 -8.49 21.84
N LEU A 699 -1.29 -8.62 22.54
CA LEU A 699 -2.51 -7.88 22.22
C LEU A 699 -2.36 -6.38 22.48
N TYR A 700 -1.67 -5.95 23.54
CA TYR A 700 -1.31 -4.54 23.73
C TYR A 700 -0.45 -4.00 22.58
N GLN A 701 0.59 -4.73 22.20
CA GLN A 701 1.54 -4.29 21.16
C GLN A 701 0.93 -4.28 19.76
N VAL A 702 0.16 -5.30 19.38
CA VAL A 702 -0.39 -5.43 18.02
C VAL A 702 -1.71 -4.68 17.85
N CYS A 703 -2.65 -4.80 18.79
CA CYS A 703 -3.95 -4.16 18.67
C CYS A 703 -3.89 -2.69 19.11
N LEU A 704 -3.16 -2.38 20.18
CA LEU A 704 -3.15 -1.04 20.81
C LEU A 704 -1.84 -0.26 20.60
N ASN A 705 -0.88 -0.80 19.84
CA ASN A 705 0.39 -0.15 19.48
C ASN A 705 1.16 0.47 20.67
N ARG A 706 1.07 -0.16 21.84
CA ARG A 706 1.74 0.25 23.08
C ARG A 706 2.14 -0.94 23.92
N GLU A 707 2.97 -0.68 24.93
CA GLU A 707 3.19 -1.65 26.00
C GLU A 707 1.98 -1.72 26.96
N PRO A 708 1.76 -2.87 27.61
CA PRO A 708 0.85 -2.96 28.74
C PRO A 708 1.20 -1.97 29.86
N ASP A 709 0.17 -1.51 30.58
CA ASP A 709 0.31 -1.00 31.93
C ASP A 709 0.21 -2.14 32.96
N ASP A 710 0.96 -2.06 34.06
CA ASP A 710 1.03 -3.12 35.08
C ASP A 710 -0.35 -3.58 35.58
N ALA A 711 -1.31 -2.65 35.69
CA ALA A 711 -2.65 -2.94 36.19
C ALA A 711 -3.48 -3.76 35.17
N GLY A 712 -3.54 -3.30 33.92
CA GLY A 712 -4.23 -4.00 32.84
C GLY A 712 -3.62 -5.36 32.49
N LEU A 713 -2.28 -5.46 32.51
CA LEU A 713 -1.58 -6.74 32.32
C LEU A 713 -1.97 -7.76 33.39
N ASN A 714 -1.85 -7.38 34.67
CA ASN A 714 -2.19 -8.28 35.77
C ASN A 714 -3.69 -8.66 35.76
N ASP A 715 -4.61 -7.75 35.42
CA ASP A 715 -6.05 -8.06 35.35
C ASP A 715 -6.35 -9.10 34.24
N TRP A 716 -5.88 -8.87 33.02
CA TRP A 716 -6.10 -9.81 31.92
C TRP A 716 -5.39 -11.16 32.11
N VAL A 717 -4.16 -11.17 32.63
CA VAL A 717 -3.43 -12.40 32.94
C VAL A 717 -4.18 -13.20 34.01
N ASN A 718 -4.56 -12.58 35.14
CA ASN A 718 -5.30 -13.29 36.20
C ASN A 718 -6.63 -13.89 35.69
N ARG A 719 -7.33 -13.24 34.76
CA ARG A 719 -8.58 -13.78 34.17
C ARG A 719 -8.33 -15.02 33.32
N LEU A 720 -7.31 -15.01 32.47
CA LEU A 720 -6.92 -16.17 31.64
C LEU A 720 -6.35 -17.30 32.51
N SER A 721 -5.40 -17.01 33.41
CA SER A 721 -4.75 -18.01 34.28
C SER A 721 -5.71 -18.66 35.29
N SER A 722 -6.86 -18.04 35.58
CA SER A 722 -7.93 -18.62 36.42
C SER A 722 -9.11 -19.22 35.63
N GLY A 723 -9.09 -19.16 34.29
CA GLY A 723 -10.19 -19.61 33.44
C GLY A 723 -11.47 -18.79 33.55
N GLN A 724 -11.38 -17.53 34.01
CA GLN A 724 -12.49 -16.56 34.04
C GLN A 724 -12.71 -15.85 32.70
N ALA A 725 -11.75 -15.93 31.79
CA ALA A 725 -11.88 -15.52 30.40
C ALA A 725 -11.07 -16.46 29.49
N SER A 726 -11.47 -16.55 28.24
CA SER A 726 -10.79 -17.30 27.16
C SER A 726 -9.99 -16.39 26.23
N GLY A 727 -9.15 -16.97 25.37
CA GLY A 727 -8.38 -16.25 24.37
C GLY A 727 -9.24 -15.40 23.43
N VAL A 728 -10.42 -15.88 23.03
CA VAL A 728 -11.42 -15.14 22.25
C VAL A 728 -11.95 -13.93 23.03
N GLU A 729 -12.39 -14.12 24.27
CA GLU A 729 -13.00 -13.05 25.08
C GLU A 729 -12.01 -11.92 25.40
N VAL A 730 -10.75 -12.27 25.70
CA VAL A 730 -9.70 -11.26 25.89
C VAL A 730 -9.39 -10.56 24.57
N SER A 731 -9.15 -11.29 23.47
CA SER A 731 -8.92 -10.70 22.14
C SER A 731 -10.03 -9.74 21.71
N TYR A 732 -11.29 -10.07 22.00
CA TYR A 732 -12.44 -9.20 21.74
C TYR A 732 -12.36 -7.90 22.54
N GLY A 733 -12.03 -8.00 23.83
CA GLY A 733 -11.82 -6.86 24.71
C GLY A 733 -10.73 -5.88 24.24
N PHE A 734 -9.77 -6.34 23.43
CA PHE A 734 -8.76 -5.49 22.79
C PHE A 734 -9.26 -4.92 21.45
N VAL A 735 -9.68 -5.76 20.50
CA VAL A 735 -10.07 -5.35 19.15
C VAL A 735 -11.31 -4.46 19.11
N PHE A 736 -12.20 -4.58 20.10
CA PHE A 736 -13.41 -3.75 20.23
C PHE A 736 -13.32 -2.77 21.41
N SER A 737 -12.11 -2.53 21.93
CA SER A 737 -11.86 -1.43 22.86
C SER A 737 -12.05 -0.07 22.19
N GLN A 738 -12.41 0.95 22.99
CA GLN A 738 -12.42 2.33 22.53
C GLN A 738 -11.03 2.78 22.03
N GLU A 739 -9.96 2.23 22.63
CA GLU A 739 -8.56 2.53 22.25
C GLU A 739 -8.24 2.00 20.84
N PHE A 740 -8.65 0.78 20.49
CA PHE A 740 -8.54 0.24 19.13
C PHE A 740 -9.41 1.01 18.13
N GLN A 741 -10.66 1.31 18.50
CA GLN A 741 -11.60 2.04 17.63
C GLN A 741 -11.09 3.45 17.28
N ASN A 742 -10.33 4.09 18.17
CA ASN A 742 -9.75 5.42 17.93
C ASN A 742 -8.71 5.43 16.77
N TYR A 743 -8.17 4.29 16.34
CA TYR A 743 -7.32 4.22 15.14
C TYR A 743 -8.08 4.38 13.82
N ASN A 744 -9.41 4.23 13.83
CA ASN A 744 -10.28 4.43 12.67
C ASN A 744 -9.83 3.64 11.41
N TYR A 745 -9.32 2.41 11.59
CA TYR A 745 -8.83 1.56 10.50
C TYR A 745 -9.88 1.37 9.40
N CYS A 746 -9.45 1.45 8.13
CA CYS A 746 -10.25 1.01 6.99
C CYS A 746 -10.47 -0.53 7.05
N ASN A 747 -11.34 -1.07 6.19
CA ASN A 747 -11.63 -2.52 6.21
C ASN A 747 -10.37 -3.36 5.92
N THR A 748 -9.55 -2.93 4.97
CA THR A 748 -8.26 -3.54 4.64
C THR A 748 -7.31 -3.56 5.83
N ASP A 749 -7.09 -2.41 6.50
CA ASP A 749 -6.17 -2.34 7.63
C ASP A 749 -6.71 -3.06 8.88
N TYR A 750 -8.03 -3.08 9.07
CA TYR A 750 -8.67 -3.87 10.12
C TYR A 750 -8.32 -5.36 9.97
N VAL A 751 -8.51 -5.94 8.78
CA VAL A 751 -8.17 -7.35 8.49
C VAL A 751 -6.67 -7.61 8.68
N LYS A 752 -5.80 -6.70 8.23
CA LYS A 752 -4.33 -6.80 8.44
C LYS A 752 -3.95 -6.89 9.92
N GLN A 753 -4.59 -6.11 10.79
CA GLN A 753 -4.33 -6.20 12.23
C GLN A 753 -4.84 -7.51 12.85
N LEU A 754 -5.91 -8.13 12.32
CA LEU A 754 -6.37 -9.44 12.80
C LEU A 754 -5.39 -10.57 12.42
N TYR A 755 -4.84 -10.56 11.20
CA TYR A 755 -3.75 -11.48 10.81
C TYR A 755 -2.57 -11.40 11.77
N ARG A 756 -2.07 -10.19 12.04
CA ARG A 756 -0.94 -9.96 12.96
C ARG A 756 -1.27 -10.38 14.40
N ALA A 757 -2.48 -10.08 14.88
CA ALA A 757 -2.88 -10.40 16.25
C ALA A 757 -3.02 -11.92 16.44
N PHE A 758 -3.72 -12.60 15.52
CA PHE A 758 -4.27 -13.94 15.74
C PHE A 758 -3.57 -15.07 14.96
N MET A 759 -2.76 -14.75 13.95
CA MET A 759 -1.97 -15.72 13.18
C MET A 759 -0.46 -15.47 13.30
N GLY A 760 -0.07 -14.26 13.72
CA GLY A 760 1.33 -13.91 13.98
C GLY A 760 2.22 -13.77 12.74
N ARG A 761 1.59 -13.67 11.58
CA ARG A 761 2.18 -13.42 10.26
C ARG A 761 1.50 -12.21 9.61
N GLU A 762 2.09 -11.70 8.53
CA GLU A 762 1.33 -10.87 7.60
C GLU A 762 0.26 -11.70 6.87
N TYR A 763 -0.69 -10.97 6.28
CA TYR A 763 -1.74 -11.52 5.45
C TYR A 763 -1.18 -12.14 4.17
N ASP A 764 -1.84 -13.18 3.70
CA ASP A 764 -1.79 -13.59 2.29
C ASP A 764 -2.82 -12.76 1.50
N GLN A 765 -2.49 -12.35 0.27
CA GLN A 765 -3.33 -11.41 -0.49
C GLN A 765 -4.73 -11.98 -0.75
N GLY A 766 -4.85 -13.28 -1.10
CA GLY A 766 -6.14 -13.90 -1.40
C GLY A 766 -7.09 -13.96 -0.19
N GLY A 767 -6.58 -14.24 1.01
CA GLY A 767 -7.37 -14.19 2.24
C GLY A 767 -7.67 -12.77 2.71
N LEU A 768 -6.78 -11.80 2.46
CA LEU A 768 -7.11 -10.38 2.64
C LEU A 768 -8.27 -9.95 1.73
N ASP A 769 -8.21 -10.29 0.44
CA ASP A 769 -9.22 -9.92 -0.56
C ASP A 769 -10.60 -10.53 -0.22
N ASP A 770 -10.64 -11.79 0.22
CA ASP A 770 -11.87 -12.46 0.66
C ASP A 770 -12.47 -11.79 1.92
N TRP A 771 -11.68 -11.54 2.96
CA TRP A 771 -12.18 -10.88 4.17
C TRP A 771 -12.56 -9.42 3.96
N VAL A 772 -11.86 -8.68 3.10
CA VAL A 772 -12.20 -7.29 2.76
C VAL A 772 -13.47 -7.25 1.90
N GLY A 773 -13.57 -8.09 0.86
CA GLY A 773 -14.76 -8.21 0.04
C GLY A 773 -16.02 -8.58 0.84
N ARG A 774 -15.88 -9.41 1.88
CA ARG A 774 -16.96 -9.69 2.85
C ARG A 774 -17.37 -8.46 3.66
N LEU A 775 -16.41 -7.69 4.21
CA LEU A 775 -16.69 -6.43 4.92
C LEU A 775 -17.35 -5.37 4.00
N GLU A 776 -17.03 -5.39 2.71
CA GLU A 776 -17.60 -4.48 1.71
C GLU A 776 -18.98 -4.92 1.21
N THR A 777 -19.27 -6.21 1.22
CA THR A 777 -20.59 -6.79 0.85
C THR A 777 -21.56 -6.93 2.02
N GLY A 778 -21.13 -6.70 3.27
CA GLY A 778 -22.02 -6.46 4.41
C GLY A 778 -21.70 -7.20 5.71
N THR A 779 -20.69 -8.08 5.73
CA THR A 779 -20.24 -8.77 6.95
C THR A 779 -19.72 -7.76 7.98
N THR A 780 -20.05 -7.96 9.26
CA THR A 780 -19.60 -7.11 10.36
C THR A 780 -18.15 -7.38 10.76
N ARG A 781 -17.53 -6.42 11.46
CA ARG A 781 -16.17 -6.60 12.00
C ARG A 781 -16.13 -7.69 13.06
N GLU A 782 -17.21 -7.84 13.82
CA GLU A 782 -17.46 -8.88 14.82
C GLU A 782 -17.53 -10.29 14.19
N GLU A 783 -18.16 -10.45 13.03
CA GLU A 783 -18.17 -11.71 12.28
C GLU A 783 -16.81 -12.05 11.69
N VAL A 784 -16.10 -11.06 11.11
CA VAL A 784 -14.73 -11.29 10.61
C VAL A 784 -13.79 -11.64 11.77
N PHE A 785 -13.88 -10.93 12.90
CA PHE A 785 -13.19 -11.30 14.14
C PHE A 785 -13.47 -12.75 14.53
N ASN A 786 -14.72 -13.22 14.48
CA ASN A 786 -15.05 -14.62 14.74
C ASN A 786 -14.49 -15.58 13.68
N GLY A 787 -14.41 -15.18 12.42
CA GLY A 787 -13.73 -15.92 11.37
C GLY A 787 -12.27 -16.22 11.70
N PHE A 788 -11.53 -15.21 12.16
CA PHE A 788 -10.15 -15.40 12.65
C PHE A 788 -10.11 -16.15 14.00
N SER A 789 -10.98 -15.79 14.96
CA SER A 789 -10.94 -16.35 16.33
C SER A 789 -11.37 -17.82 16.39
N GLN A 790 -12.09 -18.32 15.39
CA GLN A 790 -12.46 -19.73 15.27
C GLN A 790 -11.52 -20.53 14.34
N SER A 791 -10.51 -19.89 13.74
CA SER A 791 -9.50 -20.56 12.91
C SER A 791 -8.65 -21.57 13.68
N GLU A 792 -8.03 -22.49 12.92
CA GLU A 792 -7.03 -23.43 13.46
C GLU A 792 -5.72 -22.71 13.81
N GLU A 793 -5.33 -21.67 13.06
CA GLU A 793 -4.15 -20.83 13.36
C GLU A 793 -4.28 -20.14 14.72
N PHE A 794 -5.42 -19.50 15.03
CA PHE A 794 -5.64 -18.90 16.35
C PHE A 794 -5.81 -19.95 17.46
N ASN A 795 -6.35 -21.13 17.16
CA ASN A 795 -6.36 -22.25 18.11
C ASN A 795 -4.94 -22.70 18.47
N ASN A 796 -4.05 -22.78 17.48
CA ASN A 796 -2.65 -23.13 17.67
C ASN A 796 -1.91 -22.03 18.43
N LEU A 797 -2.18 -20.75 18.16
CA LEU A 797 -1.65 -19.61 18.93
C LEU A 797 -2.09 -19.66 20.41
N CYS A 798 -3.38 -19.93 20.66
CA CYS A 798 -3.88 -20.12 22.03
C CYS A 798 -3.22 -21.31 22.73
N THR A 799 -3.01 -22.41 22.01
CA THR A 799 -2.35 -23.63 22.53
C THR A 799 -0.87 -23.39 22.85
N GLN A 800 -0.16 -22.65 21.98
CA GLN A 800 1.23 -22.18 22.21
C GLN A 800 1.32 -21.35 23.49
N TYR A 801 0.35 -20.46 23.71
CA TYR A 801 0.27 -19.62 24.90
C TYR A 801 -0.47 -20.27 26.09
N GLY A 802 -0.70 -21.58 26.06
CA GLY A 802 -1.27 -22.34 27.20
C GLY A 802 -2.71 -21.97 27.60
N ILE A 803 -3.41 -21.15 26.81
CA ILE A 803 -4.75 -20.65 27.10
C ILE A 803 -5.82 -21.45 26.36
N THR A 804 -6.99 -21.59 26.98
CA THR A 804 -8.17 -22.10 26.27
C THR A 804 -8.63 -21.04 25.26
N ARG A 805 -8.69 -21.41 23.98
CA ARG A 805 -9.17 -20.52 22.90
C ARG A 805 -10.52 -19.91 23.25
N GLY A 806 -11.47 -20.75 23.64
CA GLY A 806 -12.87 -20.39 23.83
C GLY A 806 -13.71 -20.62 22.58
N ASP A 807 -15.02 -20.60 22.78
CA ASP A 807 -16.00 -20.49 21.72
C ASP A 807 -15.95 -19.07 21.10
N GLY A 808 -16.50 -18.89 19.90
CA GLY A 808 -16.63 -17.58 19.28
C GLY A 808 -17.44 -16.62 20.16
N ILE A 809 -17.22 -15.31 20.03
CA ILE A 809 -18.11 -14.35 20.69
C ILE A 809 -19.54 -14.57 20.22
N ALA A 810 -20.50 -14.36 21.13
CA ALA A 810 -21.90 -14.25 20.76
C ALA A 810 -22.11 -12.94 19.99
N VAL A 811 -21.80 -12.94 18.68
CA VAL A 811 -22.25 -11.89 17.77
C VAL A 811 -23.79 -11.86 17.85
N PRO A 812 -24.42 -10.72 18.15
CA PRO A 812 -25.86 -10.59 18.00
C PRO A 812 -26.19 -10.80 16.51
N GLN A 813 -26.89 -11.88 16.17
CA GLN A 813 -27.31 -12.12 14.78
C GLN A 813 -28.08 -10.88 14.27
N TYR A 814 -27.53 -10.27 13.22
CA TYR A 814 -27.89 -9.01 12.59
C TYR A 814 -28.82 -8.06 13.35
N GLY A 815 -28.19 -7.11 14.06
CA GLY A 815 -28.82 -5.83 14.36
C GLY A 815 -28.98 -5.52 15.84
N THR A 816 -28.05 -4.72 16.36
CA THR A 816 -28.44 -3.63 17.28
C THR A 816 -27.71 -2.36 16.87
N VAL A 817 -28.49 -1.32 16.57
CA VAL A 817 -28.02 0.06 16.40
C VAL A 817 -27.66 0.61 17.80
N PRO A 818 -26.74 1.59 17.97
CA PRO A 818 -26.18 1.93 19.29
C PRO A 818 -27.20 2.24 20.40
N ARG A 819 -26.83 1.88 21.64
CA ARG A 819 -27.64 1.91 22.88
C ARG A 819 -28.64 3.09 22.97
N GLY A 820 -29.87 2.84 22.54
CA GLY A 820 -31.03 3.69 22.77
C GLY A 820 -32.28 3.11 22.13
N ALA A 821 -33.39 3.04 22.86
CA ALA A 821 -34.65 2.58 22.29
C ALA A 821 -35.13 3.57 21.22
N CYS A 822 -35.65 3.06 20.10
CA CYS A 822 -36.11 3.89 18.99
C CYS A 822 -37.20 4.88 19.46
N THR A 823 -36.93 6.18 19.43
CA THR A 823 -37.84 7.22 19.97
C THR A 823 -39.16 7.36 19.22
N VAL A 824 -39.32 6.66 18.08
CA VAL A 824 -40.53 6.65 17.25
C VAL A 824 -41.48 5.49 17.61
N CYS A 825 -40.96 4.34 18.09
CA CYS A 825 -41.76 3.13 18.31
C CYS A 825 -41.38 2.28 19.55
N GLY A 826 -40.31 2.61 20.27
CA GLY A 826 -39.82 1.87 21.43
C GLY A 826 -39.04 0.58 21.12
N ALA A 827 -38.85 0.23 19.84
CA ALA A 827 -38.09 -0.95 19.44
C ALA A 827 -36.64 -0.93 19.93
N THR A 828 -36.12 -2.12 20.26
CA THR A 828 -34.80 -2.36 20.87
C THR A 828 -33.67 -2.61 19.88
N ASP A 829 -34.01 -2.91 18.62
CA ASP A 829 -33.07 -3.26 17.55
C ASP A 829 -33.43 -2.55 16.23
N GLY A 830 -32.49 -2.54 15.29
CA GLY A 830 -32.63 -1.82 14.02
C GLY A 830 -33.59 -2.49 13.03
N VAL A 831 -33.65 -3.82 13.02
CA VAL A 831 -34.44 -4.60 12.06
C VAL A 831 -35.93 -4.47 12.35
N THR A 832 -36.32 -4.69 13.61
CA THR A 832 -37.67 -4.40 14.13
C THR A 832 -38.03 -2.94 13.93
N ALA A 833 -37.10 -1.99 14.12
CA ALA A 833 -37.38 -0.57 13.91
C ALA A 833 -37.64 -0.22 12.43
N PHE A 834 -36.92 -0.83 11.49
CA PHE A 834 -37.16 -0.66 10.04
C PHE A 834 -38.48 -1.28 9.59
N VAL A 835 -38.77 -2.53 9.99
CA VAL A 835 -40.05 -3.17 9.63
C VAL A 835 -41.23 -2.42 10.29
N THR A 836 -41.11 -2.01 11.55
CA THR A 836 -42.12 -1.18 12.23
C THR A 836 -42.30 0.19 11.55
N ARG A 837 -41.23 0.80 11.05
CA ARG A 837 -41.29 2.03 10.23
C ARG A 837 -42.12 1.82 8.97
N LEU A 838 -41.94 0.71 8.25
CA LEU A 838 -42.71 0.41 7.04
C LEU A 838 -44.19 0.10 7.35
N TYR A 839 -44.51 -0.60 8.43
CA TYR A 839 -45.89 -0.72 8.92
C TYR A 839 -46.51 0.67 9.19
N ASN A 840 -45.81 1.50 9.99
CA ASN A 840 -46.32 2.80 10.42
C ASN A 840 -46.46 3.83 9.27
N ILE A 841 -45.54 3.84 8.29
CA ILE A 841 -45.54 4.81 7.19
C ILE A 841 -46.26 4.29 5.95
N CYS A 842 -46.07 3.02 5.57
CA CYS A 842 -46.66 2.50 4.34
C CYS A 842 -48.09 1.99 4.56
N LEU A 843 -48.42 1.44 5.74
CA LEU A 843 -49.75 0.87 6.01
C LEU A 843 -50.62 1.76 6.93
N ASP A 844 -50.05 2.76 7.60
CA ASP A 844 -50.69 3.62 8.62
C ASP A 844 -51.21 2.84 9.84
N ARG A 845 -50.53 1.74 10.22
CA ARG A 845 -50.85 0.93 11.41
C ARG A 845 -49.59 0.37 12.08
N ASN A 846 -49.72 -0.02 13.35
CA ASN A 846 -48.70 -0.84 14.01
C ASN A 846 -48.59 -2.23 13.35
N PRO A 847 -47.42 -2.88 13.44
CA PRO A 847 -47.26 -4.29 13.10
C PRO A 847 -48.19 -5.21 13.89
N ASP A 848 -48.64 -6.28 13.22
CA ASP A 848 -49.12 -7.51 13.85
C ASP A 848 -47.94 -8.45 14.14
N THR A 849 -48.03 -9.29 15.17
CA THR A 849 -46.91 -10.11 15.66
C THR A 849 -46.35 -11.06 14.59
N ASP A 850 -47.23 -11.73 13.85
CA ASP A 850 -46.82 -12.77 12.90
C ASP A 850 -46.17 -12.16 11.65
N GLY A 851 -46.75 -11.09 11.11
CA GLY A 851 -46.18 -10.35 9.99
C GLY A 851 -44.89 -9.60 10.35
N LEU A 852 -44.78 -9.06 11.58
CA LEU A 852 -43.51 -8.50 12.07
C LEU A 852 -42.42 -9.56 12.03
N ASN A 853 -42.68 -10.71 12.65
CA ASN A 853 -41.72 -11.82 12.72
C ASN A 853 -41.32 -12.36 11.35
N ASP A 854 -42.23 -12.51 10.36
CA ASP A 854 -41.86 -12.98 9.02
C ASP A 854 -40.91 -12.00 8.31
N TRP A 855 -41.19 -10.68 8.38
CA TRP A 855 -40.33 -9.67 7.77
C TRP A 855 -38.99 -9.50 8.49
N THR A 856 -38.97 -9.53 9.83
CA THR A 856 -37.72 -9.38 10.60
C THR A 856 -36.86 -10.65 10.54
N ASN A 857 -37.44 -11.85 10.69
CA ASN A 857 -36.72 -13.12 10.49
C ASN A 857 -36.16 -13.21 9.08
N GLY A 858 -36.93 -12.77 8.07
CA GLY A 858 -36.43 -12.71 6.69
C GLY A 858 -35.16 -11.88 6.53
N LEU A 859 -35.07 -10.75 7.23
CA LEU A 859 -33.88 -9.89 7.26
C LEU A 859 -32.73 -10.47 8.12
N TRP A 860 -33.06 -11.15 9.23
CA TRP A 860 -32.08 -11.82 10.11
C TRP A 860 -31.45 -13.07 9.48
N ASP A 861 -32.22 -13.83 8.69
CA ASP A 861 -31.79 -15.04 7.99
C ASP A 861 -31.22 -14.75 6.58
N HIS A 862 -31.10 -13.46 6.19
CA HIS A 862 -30.72 -13.00 4.85
C HIS A 862 -31.54 -13.59 3.68
N THR A 863 -32.76 -14.08 3.96
CA THR A 863 -33.71 -14.52 2.92
C THR A 863 -34.52 -13.37 2.31
N LYS A 864 -34.41 -12.18 2.93
CA LYS A 864 -34.94 -10.90 2.48
C LYS A 864 -33.90 -9.81 2.77
N SER A 865 -34.08 -8.66 2.14
CA SER A 865 -33.21 -7.48 2.18
C SER A 865 -34.05 -6.20 2.32
N GLY A 866 -33.42 -5.06 2.62
CA GLY A 866 -34.14 -3.79 2.80
C GLY A 866 -35.04 -3.45 1.62
N GLY A 867 -34.56 -3.66 0.39
CA GLY A 867 -35.29 -3.45 -0.86
C GLY A 867 -36.42 -4.46 -1.08
N SER A 868 -36.19 -5.75 -0.87
CA SER A 868 -37.23 -6.78 -1.06
C SER A 868 -38.34 -6.73 0.02
N VAL A 869 -38.00 -6.36 1.26
CA VAL A 869 -39.01 -6.02 2.28
C VAL A 869 -39.77 -4.75 1.89
N ALA A 870 -39.08 -3.68 1.50
CA ALA A 870 -39.71 -2.45 1.01
C ALA A 870 -40.69 -2.72 -0.17
N GLN A 871 -40.33 -3.62 -1.08
CA GLN A 871 -41.19 -4.06 -2.19
C GLN A 871 -42.43 -4.79 -1.67
N GLY A 872 -42.26 -5.69 -0.69
CA GLY A 872 -43.36 -6.37 0.01
C GLY A 872 -44.40 -5.41 0.58
N PHE A 873 -43.98 -4.31 1.20
CA PHE A 873 -44.89 -3.28 1.71
C PHE A 873 -45.55 -2.46 0.59
N ILE A 874 -44.78 -1.87 -0.33
CA ILE A 874 -45.29 -0.94 -1.35
C ILE A 874 -46.20 -1.62 -2.38
N PHE A 875 -45.96 -2.90 -2.68
CA PHE A 875 -46.81 -3.67 -3.61
C PHE A 875 -47.80 -4.60 -2.92
N SER A 876 -47.92 -4.52 -1.58
CA SER A 876 -49.01 -5.18 -0.84
C SER A 876 -50.39 -4.72 -1.33
N GLN A 877 -51.40 -5.59 -1.19
CA GLN A 877 -52.78 -5.21 -1.48
C GLN A 877 -53.28 -4.12 -0.50
N GLU A 878 -52.78 -4.11 0.74
CA GLU A 878 -53.13 -3.12 1.76
C GLU A 878 -52.64 -1.71 1.37
N PHE A 879 -51.40 -1.57 0.87
CA PHE A 879 -50.90 -0.31 0.32
C PHE A 879 -51.66 0.10 -0.95
N LYS A 880 -51.86 -0.83 -1.90
CA LYS A 880 -52.60 -0.57 -3.16
C LYS A 880 -54.02 -0.06 -2.89
N ASN A 881 -54.71 -0.60 -1.87
CA ASN A 881 -56.05 -0.19 -1.48
C ASN A 881 -56.16 1.27 -1.00
N LYS A 882 -55.06 1.95 -0.67
CA LYS A 882 -55.07 3.39 -0.34
C LYS A 882 -55.43 4.28 -1.53
N ASN A 883 -55.35 3.78 -2.78
CA ASN A 883 -55.70 4.51 -4.01
C ASN A 883 -55.03 5.89 -4.13
N LEU A 884 -53.79 6.02 -3.64
CA LEU A 884 -53.01 7.27 -3.68
C LEU A 884 -52.91 7.78 -5.12
N ASN A 885 -53.01 9.09 -5.34
CA ASN A 885 -52.55 9.72 -6.59
C ASN A 885 -51.00 9.78 -6.61
N ASP A 886 -50.42 10.16 -7.74
CA ASP A 886 -48.96 10.07 -7.93
C ASP A 886 -48.16 11.04 -7.04
N ASN A 887 -48.72 12.20 -6.69
CA ASN A 887 -48.08 13.13 -5.75
C ASN A 887 -48.01 12.54 -4.34
N ASP A 888 -49.08 11.88 -3.90
CA ASP A 888 -49.11 11.25 -2.59
C ASP A 888 -48.30 9.96 -2.57
N TYR A 889 -48.28 9.19 -3.67
CA TYR A 889 -47.42 8.02 -3.83
C TYR A 889 -45.95 8.38 -3.65
N VAL A 890 -45.46 9.41 -4.36
CA VAL A 890 -44.08 9.90 -4.23
C VAL A 890 -43.79 10.42 -2.82
N GLU A 891 -44.72 11.14 -2.17
CA GLU A 891 -44.56 11.60 -0.78
C GLU A 891 -44.39 10.44 0.22
N TYR A 892 -45.18 9.37 0.05
CA TYR A 892 -45.05 8.16 0.88
C TYR A 892 -43.68 7.49 0.69
N LEU A 893 -43.13 7.45 -0.54
CA LEU A 893 -41.78 6.91 -0.78
C LEU A 893 -40.68 7.76 -0.11
N TYR A 894 -40.70 9.09 -0.23
CA TYR A 894 -39.75 9.98 0.47
C TYR A 894 -39.78 9.76 2.00
N ARG A 895 -41.00 9.72 2.58
CA ARG A 895 -41.19 9.52 4.01
C ARG A 895 -40.75 8.11 4.46
N ALA A 896 -41.06 7.08 3.68
CA ALA A 896 -40.69 5.70 4.00
C ALA A 896 -39.17 5.49 3.92
N PHE A 897 -38.54 5.98 2.85
CA PHE A 897 -37.21 5.53 2.42
C PHE A 897 -36.07 6.53 2.64
N PHE A 898 -36.34 7.84 2.78
CA PHE A 898 -35.31 8.88 2.97
C PHE A 898 -35.43 9.66 4.29
N ASP A 899 -36.35 9.27 5.18
CA ASP A 899 -36.57 9.88 6.51
C ASP A 899 -36.89 11.39 6.51
N ARG A 900 -37.44 11.87 5.38
CA ARG A 900 -37.81 13.27 5.13
C ARG A 900 -39.12 13.37 4.35
N SER A 901 -39.76 14.53 4.39
CA SER A 901 -40.79 14.85 3.38
C SER A 901 -40.12 15.12 2.03
N ALA A 902 -40.91 14.98 0.96
CA ALA A 902 -40.42 15.21 -0.39
C ALA A 902 -40.07 16.69 -0.59
N ASP A 903 -38.89 16.97 -1.15
CA ASP A 903 -38.56 18.32 -1.60
C ASP A 903 -39.33 18.65 -2.89
N ALA A 904 -39.65 19.93 -3.09
CA ALA A 904 -40.52 20.36 -4.18
C ALA A 904 -39.95 20.10 -5.58
N GLY A 905 -38.62 19.96 -5.71
CA GLY A 905 -37.95 19.67 -6.97
C GLY A 905 -38.06 18.18 -7.34
N GLY A 906 -37.53 17.30 -6.48
CA GLY A 906 -37.55 15.86 -6.68
C GLY A 906 -38.97 15.29 -6.73
N LYS A 907 -39.91 15.84 -5.95
CA LYS A 907 -41.33 15.48 -6.07
C LYS A 907 -41.91 15.81 -7.45
N ALA A 908 -41.63 17.01 -7.96
CA ALA A 908 -42.12 17.44 -9.26
C ALA A 908 -41.50 16.64 -10.42
N ASP A 909 -40.21 16.30 -10.32
CA ASP A 909 -39.53 15.43 -11.29
C ASP A 909 -40.15 14.03 -11.32
N TRP A 910 -40.25 13.32 -10.19
CA TRP A 910 -40.84 11.98 -10.15
C TRP A 910 -42.29 11.95 -10.64
N VAL A 911 -43.13 12.92 -10.23
CA VAL A 911 -44.52 13.02 -10.71
C VAL A 911 -44.57 13.34 -12.21
N SER A 912 -43.67 14.19 -12.72
CA SER A 912 -43.56 14.49 -14.15
C SER A 912 -43.16 13.25 -14.96
N ARG A 913 -42.21 12.45 -14.48
CA ARG A 913 -41.81 11.17 -15.11
C ARG A 913 -42.98 10.20 -15.21
N MET A 914 -43.78 10.06 -14.14
CA MET A 914 -44.98 9.22 -14.16
C MET A 914 -46.03 9.72 -15.15
N GLN A 915 -46.34 11.03 -15.14
CA GLN A 915 -47.44 11.60 -15.91
C GLN A 915 -47.11 11.87 -17.39
N THR A 916 -45.84 12.07 -17.74
CA THR A 916 -45.43 12.51 -19.09
C THR A 916 -44.43 11.57 -19.77
N GLN A 917 -43.71 10.73 -19.02
CA GLN A 917 -42.68 9.82 -19.55
C GLN A 917 -43.07 8.34 -19.38
N GLY A 918 -44.26 8.06 -18.85
CA GLY A 918 -44.81 6.70 -18.74
C GLY A 918 -44.20 5.84 -17.63
N TYR A 919 -43.45 6.41 -16.69
CA TYR A 919 -42.89 5.67 -15.56
C TYR A 919 -44.01 5.04 -14.73
N SER A 920 -43.94 3.73 -14.52
CA SER A 920 -44.82 3.04 -13.60
C SER A 920 -44.45 3.35 -12.15
N ARG A 921 -45.32 2.96 -11.22
CA ARG A 921 -45.00 3.02 -9.79
C ARG A 921 -43.83 2.11 -9.40
N GLU A 922 -43.58 1.06 -10.18
CA GLU A 922 -42.44 0.15 -9.98
C GLU A 922 -41.12 0.81 -10.41
N ASP A 923 -41.10 1.57 -11.51
CA ASP A 923 -39.93 2.33 -11.94
C ASP A 923 -39.54 3.42 -10.93
N VAL A 924 -40.53 4.11 -10.35
CA VAL A 924 -40.30 5.08 -9.29
C VAL A 924 -39.82 4.40 -8.01
N PHE A 925 -40.48 3.33 -7.56
CA PHE A 925 -40.05 2.54 -6.41
C PHE A 925 -38.59 2.06 -6.54
N ASN A 926 -38.24 1.50 -7.70
CA ASN A 926 -36.88 1.04 -8.01
C ASN A 926 -35.87 2.20 -8.01
N GLY A 927 -36.29 3.39 -8.46
CA GLY A 927 -35.48 4.62 -8.37
C GLY A 927 -35.19 5.07 -6.93
N PHE A 928 -36.11 4.84 -5.99
CA PHE A 928 -35.85 5.10 -4.57
C PHE A 928 -34.99 4.01 -3.94
N VAL A 929 -35.34 2.73 -4.14
CA VAL A 929 -34.64 1.60 -3.53
C VAL A 929 -33.21 1.43 -4.06
N GLY A 930 -32.97 1.69 -5.35
CA GLY A 930 -31.62 1.68 -5.93
C GLY A 930 -30.73 2.86 -5.50
N SER A 931 -31.28 3.88 -4.83
CA SER A 931 -30.55 5.10 -4.48
C SER A 931 -29.56 4.93 -3.31
N GLU A 932 -28.63 5.89 -3.20
CA GLU A 932 -27.73 5.97 -2.05
C GLU A 932 -28.44 6.47 -0.78
N GLU A 933 -29.46 7.35 -0.88
CA GLU A 933 -30.25 7.77 0.29
C GLU A 933 -30.96 6.56 0.95
N PHE A 934 -31.51 5.63 0.16
CA PHE A 934 -32.08 4.39 0.72
C PHE A 934 -31.02 3.41 1.23
N ASN A 935 -29.88 3.27 0.53
CA ASN A 935 -28.74 2.51 1.04
C ASN A 935 -28.31 3.00 2.44
N ASN A 936 -28.24 4.32 2.61
CA ASN A 936 -27.89 4.95 3.88
C ASN A 936 -29.01 4.83 4.93
N LEU A 937 -30.29 4.72 4.54
CA LEU A 937 -31.36 4.34 5.46
C LEU A 937 -31.22 2.87 5.92
N CYS A 938 -30.98 1.92 5.01
CA CYS A 938 -30.78 0.51 5.36
C CYS A 938 -29.57 0.34 6.30
N LYS A 939 -28.44 0.99 6.01
CA LYS A 939 -27.26 1.07 6.90
C LYS A 939 -27.61 1.66 8.27
N LYS A 940 -28.41 2.73 8.35
CA LYS A 940 -28.90 3.33 9.61
C LYS A 940 -29.71 2.35 10.48
N TYR A 941 -30.30 1.31 9.89
CA TYR A 941 -31.04 0.25 10.59
C TYR A 941 -30.27 -1.09 10.69
N GLY A 942 -29.04 -1.19 10.17
CA GLY A 942 -28.24 -2.42 10.20
C GLY A 942 -28.69 -3.50 9.21
N ILE A 943 -29.20 -3.09 8.05
CA ILE A 943 -29.80 -3.95 7.01
C ILE A 943 -29.04 -3.80 5.68
N THR A 944 -28.87 -4.90 4.92
CA THR A 944 -28.37 -4.84 3.54
C THR A 944 -29.44 -4.26 2.59
N ARG A 945 -29.03 -3.44 1.62
CA ARG A 945 -29.98 -2.82 0.68
C ARG A 945 -30.65 -3.83 -0.23
N ASP A 946 -29.85 -4.72 -0.82
CA ASP A 946 -30.22 -5.67 -1.87
C ASP A 946 -30.23 -7.10 -1.34
#